data_AF-A0A0B2S4J3-F1
#
_entry.id   AF-A0A0B2S4J3-F1
#
_cell.length_a   1.000
_cell.length_b   1.000
_cell.length_c   1.000
_cell.angle_alpha   90.00
_cell.angle_beta   90.00
_cell.angle_gamma   90.00
#
_symmetry.space_group_name_H-M   'P 1'
#
loop_
_entity.id
_entity.type
_entity.pdbx_description
1 polymer ?
#
loop_
_entity_poly.entity_id
_entity_poly.type
_entity_poly.pdbx_seq_one_letter_code
_entity_poly.pdbx_strand_id
1 'polypeptide(L)'
;MDQRFATPFKEGLSWQAHRGPVLSIVLSSYGDLWSGSEGGIIKIWPWESVEKSLSLSPEERHMAALLVERSFIDLRAQVTVNGVCSISSQEVKCLLCDHVRGRVWCAGPLSFSLWDARTKELLKVFNIDGQVENRVDISSVQQQDQAVEDEMKVKFVSTSKKEKSQGTSFLQRSRNAIMGAADAVRRVATKGAGAFVEDTKRTEALVQTGDGMIWSGCTNGLLVQWDGTGTRVQDFNRHPCAVQCFCTFGTRLYVGYVSGIIQVLDLEGNLIAAWVAHNGPVIKLAVGCDYVFSLATHGGLRGWIIASPGPVDNMIRSELAAKELIYTRLHNVRILIGTWNVGQGRASQDSLSSWLGSIASDVGIVVVGLQEVEMGAGFLAMSAAKETVGLEGSAMGQWWLDTIGRALEEGKAFERMGSRQLAGLLVSLWVRKNLRTHVGDIDAGAVPCGFGRAIGNKGGVGLRIRVYDRIICFVNCHLAAHLEAVNRRNADFDHIYRNMVFTRTSSLLNTAAGMVPYLFLLCSLAFSTYLFWLLYSSGLPLVLSVTAGVSTAVHVLRGANATGVSSEEPKADLSEADMVVFFGDFNYRLFGISYDEARDFVSQRCFDWLREKDQLREEMKAGKVFQGMREALIKFPPTYKFERHKPGLGGYDSGEKKRIPAWCDRIIYRDTRSAPVSECNLDCPVVSSILQYDACMDVTDSDHKPVRCKFNVKISHVDRSIRRKEFGVVMTSNEKIRSILEDLCDVPEATVSPNSLVLQNLDTSLLLITNRSTKDKAIYKITCEGQSIVKNDGQAPDYSPRGGFGFPRWLEVTPAAGIIKPEQSVEVSVRLEDLHTSEESANGIPQNWWSEDTRDKEVILVVHVQGSSSVQTSCQQIHVRHCMSAKTVRIDSKSNSARRNQIS
;
A
#
# COMPACT_ATOMS: atom_id res chain seq x y z
N MET A 1 -32.89 -17.32 0.26
CA MET A 1 -32.24 -16.03 -0.07
C MET A 1 -33.35 -15.11 -0.55
N ASP A 2 -33.75 -14.17 0.29
CA ASP A 2 -34.78 -13.18 -0.04
C ASP A 2 -34.26 -12.18 -1.09
N GLN A 3 -35.08 -11.91 -2.11
CA GLN A 3 -34.88 -10.89 -3.15
C GLN A 3 -35.05 -9.44 -2.61
N ARG A 4 -34.51 -9.13 -1.42
CA ARG A 4 -34.67 -7.82 -0.74
C ARG A 4 -33.47 -6.87 -0.83
N PHE A 5 -32.55 -7.07 -1.78
CA PHE A 5 -31.50 -6.09 -2.09
C PHE A 5 -31.75 -5.43 -3.45
N ALA A 6 -32.89 -4.74 -3.57
CA ALA A 6 -32.97 -3.62 -4.51
C ALA A 6 -31.93 -2.58 -4.07
N THR A 7 -31.19 -2.00 -5.01
CA THR A 7 -30.11 -1.03 -4.77
C THR A 7 -30.50 0.03 -3.73
N PRO A 8 -29.92 0.05 -2.52
CA PRO A 8 -30.40 0.90 -1.43
C PRO A 8 -29.94 2.36 -1.51
N PHE A 9 -29.07 2.71 -2.45
CA PHE A 9 -28.54 4.07 -2.60
C PHE A 9 -28.99 4.67 -3.92
N LYS A 10 -29.94 5.61 -3.85
CA LYS A 10 -30.29 6.50 -4.97
C LYS A 10 -29.37 7.71 -4.90
N GLU A 11 -28.69 8.04 -6.01
CA GLU A 11 -27.90 9.27 -6.08
C GLU A 11 -28.79 10.48 -5.75
N GLY A 12 -28.37 11.23 -4.72
CA GLY A 12 -29.04 12.45 -4.27
C GLY A 12 -28.58 13.67 -5.09
N LEU A 13 -27.28 13.96 -5.02
CA LEU A 13 -26.64 15.12 -5.63
C LEU A 13 -25.22 14.74 -6.11
N SER A 14 -24.81 15.28 -7.27
CA SER A 14 -23.47 15.10 -7.83
C SER A 14 -23.02 16.40 -8.51
N TRP A 15 -21.77 16.82 -8.29
CA TRP A 15 -21.18 18.00 -8.91
C TRP A 15 -19.65 17.86 -9.02
N GLN A 16 -19.03 18.69 -9.87
CA GLN A 16 -17.58 18.73 -10.02
C GLN A 16 -16.94 19.59 -8.93
N ALA A 17 -16.43 18.95 -7.86
CA ALA A 17 -15.79 19.67 -6.75
C ALA A 17 -14.46 20.34 -7.14
N HIS A 18 -13.57 19.60 -7.81
CA HIS A 18 -12.21 20.02 -8.20
C HIS A 18 -11.90 19.61 -9.64
N ARG A 19 -10.91 20.24 -10.29
CA ARG A 19 -10.44 19.79 -11.62
C ARG A 19 -9.62 18.50 -11.55
N GLY A 20 -8.94 18.27 -10.42
CA GLY A 20 -8.19 17.05 -10.13
C GLY A 20 -8.86 16.18 -9.07
N PRO A 21 -8.22 15.06 -8.67
CA PRO A 21 -8.75 14.16 -7.65
C PRO A 21 -9.01 14.86 -6.31
N VAL A 22 -10.14 14.50 -5.70
CA VAL A 22 -10.44 14.85 -4.30
C VAL A 22 -9.79 13.79 -3.43
N LEU A 23 -8.84 14.20 -2.59
CA LEU A 23 -8.06 13.28 -1.74
C LEU A 23 -8.66 13.15 -0.35
N SER A 24 -9.31 14.20 0.15
CA SER A 24 -9.87 14.24 1.49
C SER A 24 -11.12 15.10 1.54
N ILE A 25 -12.04 14.75 2.45
CA ILE A 25 -13.29 15.47 2.68
C ILE A 25 -13.65 15.39 4.17
N VAL A 26 -14.20 16.46 4.74
CA VAL A 26 -14.70 16.48 6.13
C VAL A 26 -15.87 17.45 6.27
N LEU A 27 -16.80 17.16 7.18
CA LEU A 27 -17.82 18.12 7.62
C LEU A 27 -17.29 18.85 8.85
N SER A 28 -17.38 20.17 8.84
CA SER A 28 -16.96 21.00 9.97
C SER A 28 -17.94 20.90 11.14
N SER A 29 -17.57 21.46 12.29
CA SER A 29 -18.47 21.54 13.46
C SER A 29 -19.75 22.37 13.21
N TYR A 30 -19.82 23.08 12.08
CA TYR A 30 -20.95 23.92 11.66
C TYR A 30 -21.60 23.42 10.35
N GLY A 31 -21.26 22.20 9.92
CA GLY A 31 -21.88 21.55 8.75
C GLY A 31 -21.29 21.89 7.39
N ASP A 32 -20.38 22.86 7.34
CA ASP A 32 -19.70 23.23 6.10
C ASP A 32 -18.88 22.02 5.58
N LEU A 33 -18.96 21.76 4.27
CA LEU A 33 -18.27 20.64 3.62
C LEU A 33 -16.91 21.12 3.11
N TRP A 34 -15.83 20.59 3.68
CA TRP A 34 -14.45 20.91 3.31
C TRP A 34 -13.88 19.81 2.45
N SER A 35 -13.12 20.18 1.41
CA SER A 35 -12.44 19.22 0.54
C SER A 35 -11.02 19.66 0.20
N GLY A 36 -10.13 18.67 0.13
CA GLY A 36 -8.74 18.82 -0.26
C GLY A 36 -8.46 18.10 -1.57
N SER A 37 -7.62 18.69 -2.41
CA SER A 37 -7.23 18.13 -3.70
C SER A 37 -5.71 17.92 -3.83
N GLU A 38 -5.32 17.17 -4.85
CA GLU A 38 -3.92 16.92 -5.21
C GLU A 38 -3.13 18.22 -5.50
N GLY A 39 -3.78 19.27 -6.01
CA GLY A 39 -3.15 20.56 -6.31
C GLY A 39 -2.99 21.49 -5.11
N GLY A 40 -3.23 21.02 -3.89
CA GLY A 40 -3.18 21.85 -2.68
C GLY A 40 -4.31 22.87 -2.56
N ILE A 41 -5.39 22.69 -3.33
CA ILE A 41 -6.57 23.57 -3.29
C ILE A 41 -7.53 23.04 -2.23
N ILE A 42 -7.96 23.93 -1.33
CA ILE A 42 -8.95 23.67 -0.30
C ILE A 42 -10.22 24.45 -0.65
N LYS A 43 -11.33 23.73 -0.81
CA LYS A 43 -12.64 24.34 -1.07
C LYS A 43 -13.63 24.00 0.03
N ILE A 44 -14.47 24.98 0.37
CA ILE A 44 -15.57 24.85 1.33
C ILE A 44 -16.90 25.05 0.61
N TRP A 45 -17.87 24.17 0.83
CA TRP A 45 -19.27 24.43 0.51
C TRP A 45 -20.05 24.74 1.79
N PRO A 46 -20.62 25.94 1.92
CA PRO A 46 -21.44 26.32 3.06
C PRO A 46 -22.64 25.38 3.24
N TRP A 47 -22.93 24.97 4.49
CA TRP A 47 -24.07 24.11 4.79
C TRP A 47 -25.38 24.66 4.21
N GLU A 48 -25.61 25.97 4.31
CA GLU A 48 -26.86 26.61 3.86
C GLU A 48 -27.09 26.41 2.35
N SER A 49 -26.02 26.38 1.56
CA SER A 49 -26.10 26.13 0.12
C SER A 49 -26.37 24.65 -0.18
N VAL A 50 -25.75 23.75 0.58
CA VAL A 50 -25.95 22.30 0.45
C VAL A 50 -27.36 21.91 0.88
N GLU A 51 -27.84 22.40 2.02
CA GLU A 51 -29.19 22.19 2.54
C GLU A 51 -30.25 22.67 1.54
N LYS A 52 -30.09 23.90 1.03
CA LYS A 52 -30.99 24.44 0.01
C LYS A 52 -31.02 23.55 -1.23
N SER A 53 -29.88 23.09 -1.71
CA SER A 53 -29.83 22.17 -2.86
C SER A 53 -30.45 20.80 -2.59
N LEU A 54 -30.32 20.27 -1.37
CA LEU A 54 -30.95 19.01 -0.97
C LEU A 54 -32.47 19.12 -0.81
N SER A 55 -32.99 20.32 -0.55
CA SER A 55 -34.43 20.58 -0.45
C SER A 55 -35.16 20.68 -1.80
N LEU A 56 -34.42 20.82 -2.91
CA LEU A 56 -34.99 20.93 -4.25
C LEU A 56 -35.53 19.58 -4.75
N SER A 57 -36.53 19.64 -5.63
CA SER A 57 -37.18 18.43 -6.14
C SER A 57 -36.26 17.65 -7.10
N PRO A 58 -36.51 16.35 -7.35
CA PRO A 58 -35.74 15.57 -8.32
C PRO A 58 -35.70 16.17 -9.73
N GLU A 59 -36.74 16.89 -10.13
CA GLU A 59 -36.84 17.59 -11.43
C GLU A 59 -35.89 18.79 -11.50
N GLU A 60 -35.51 19.35 -10.35
CA GLU A 60 -34.65 20.54 -10.21
C GLU A 60 -33.19 20.19 -9.94
N ARG A 61 -32.81 18.90 -10.03
CA ARG A 61 -31.46 18.39 -9.71
C ARG A 61 -30.33 19.14 -10.42
N HIS A 62 -30.52 19.58 -11.66
CA HIS A 62 -29.51 20.35 -12.37
C HIS A 62 -29.26 21.72 -11.71
N MET A 63 -30.33 22.38 -11.25
CA MET A 63 -30.23 23.63 -10.50
C MET A 63 -29.58 23.38 -9.13
N ALA A 64 -29.94 22.29 -8.45
CA ALA A 64 -29.32 21.89 -7.18
C ALA A 64 -27.80 21.71 -7.31
N ALA A 65 -27.36 20.99 -8.36
CA ALA A 65 -25.94 20.78 -8.64
C ALA A 65 -25.21 22.09 -8.96
N LEU A 66 -25.80 22.96 -9.79
CA LEU A 66 -25.23 24.26 -10.12
C LEU A 66 -25.13 25.21 -8.92
N LEU A 67 -26.12 25.19 -8.02
CA LEU A 67 -26.12 25.97 -6.79
C LEU A 67 -24.94 25.55 -5.89
N VAL A 68 -24.75 24.24 -5.69
CA VAL A 68 -23.60 23.75 -4.92
C VAL A 68 -22.30 24.07 -5.64
N GLU A 69 -22.19 23.78 -6.93
CA GLU A 69 -20.97 24.01 -7.72
C GLU A 69 -20.52 25.47 -7.71
N ARG A 70 -21.43 26.45 -7.59
CA ARG A 70 -21.10 27.88 -7.56
C ARG A 70 -20.92 28.47 -6.16
N SER A 71 -21.37 27.78 -5.13
CA SER A 71 -21.35 28.26 -3.74
C SER A 71 -20.00 28.10 -3.03
N PHE A 72 -19.01 27.48 -3.67
CA PHE A 72 -17.75 27.17 -2.98
C PHE A 72 -16.95 28.43 -2.63
N ILE A 73 -16.25 28.34 -1.51
CA ILE A 73 -15.24 29.30 -1.07
C ILE A 73 -13.87 28.68 -1.33
N ASP A 74 -13.02 29.39 -2.07
CA ASP A 74 -11.62 29.02 -2.29
C ASP A 74 -10.73 29.67 -1.23
N LEU A 75 -10.31 28.88 -0.24
CA LEU A 75 -9.48 29.38 0.86
C LEU A 75 -8.08 29.77 0.40
N ARG A 76 -7.56 29.14 -0.66
CA ARG A 76 -6.23 29.44 -1.17
C ARG A 76 -6.17 30.86 -1.72
N ALA A 77 -7.23 31.28 -2.41
CA ALA A 77 -7.35 32.64 -2.93
C ALA A 77 -7.40 33.67 -1.79
N GLN A 78 -8.08 33.37 -0.67
CA GLN A 78 -8.21 34.28 0.47
C GLN A 78 -6.89 34.54 1.20
N VAL A 79 -6.00 33.53 1.27
CA VAL A 79 -4.71 33.64 1.97
C VAL A 79 -3.52 33.93 1.03
N THR A 80 -3.81 34.31 -0.22
CA THR A 80 -2.80 34.75 -1.18
C THR A 80 -2.77 36.27 -1.23
N VAL A 81 -1.73 36.86 -0.64
CA VAL A 81 -1.52 38.31 -0.62
C VAL A 81 -0.29 38.63 -1.49
N ASN A 82 -0.44 39.57 -2.43
CA ASN A 82 0.64 39.97 -3.35
C ASN A 82 1.27 38.79 -4.14
N GLY A 83 0.48 37.77 -4.46
CA GLY A 83 0.94 36.58 -5.17
C GLY A 83 1.67 35.55 -4.31
N VAL A 84 1.86 35.81 -3.01
CA VAL A 84 2.45 34.87 -2.05
C VAL A 84 1.34 34.20 -1.25
N CYS A 85 1.29 32.88 -1.32
CA CYS A 85 0.30 32.07 -0.63
C CYS A 85 0.87 31.55 0.69
N SER A 86 0.16 31.78 1.79
CA SER A 86 0.58 31.33 3.13
C SER A 86 0.54 29.81 3.30
N ILE A 87 -0.17 29.09 2.42
CA ILE A 87 -0.33 27.63 2.48
C ILE A 87 0.41 26.92 1.34
N SER A 88 0.82 25.68 1.60
CA SER A 88 1.54 24.84 0.63
C SER A 88 0.75 24.60 -0.66
N SER A 89 1.43 24.49 -1.80
CA SER A 89 0.86 24.04 -3.08
C SER A 89 0.87 22.53 -3.26
N GLN A 90 1.37 21.79 -2.27
CA GLN A 90 1.35 20.32 -2.27
C GLN A 90 -0.05 19.78 -1.96
N GLU A 91 -0.26 18.51 -2.26
CA GLU A 91 -1.53 17.82 -2.02
C GLU A 91 -2.07 17.94 -0.59
N VAL A 92 -3.39 18.06 -0.46
CA VAL A 92 -4.08 18.01 0.85
C VAL A 92 -4.55 16.58 1.10
N LYS A 93 -3.66 15.81 1.72
CA LYS A 93 -3.81 14.37 1.91
C LYS A 93 -4.82 14.02 2.99
N CYS A 94 -4.89 14.79 4.08
CA CYS A 94 -5.84 14.57 5.17
C CYS A 94 -6.54 15.85 5.59
N LEU A 95 -7.84 15.74 5.85
CA LEU A 95 -8.65 16.73 6.53
C LEU A 95 -9.22 16.13 7.81
N LEU A 96 -9.20 16.89 8.90
CA LEU A 96 -9.75 16.50 10.19
C LEU A 96 -10.48 17.67 10.83
N CYS A 97 -11.71 17.45 11.30
CA CYS A 97 -12.41 18.44 12.11
C CYS A 97 -12.13 18.17 13.59
N ASP A 98 -11.57 19.16 14.28
CA ASP A 98 -11.48 19.19 15.73
C ASP A 98 -12.81 19.70 16.28
N HIS A 99 -13.65 18.78 16.74
CA HIS A 99 -14.95 19.11 17.32
C HIS A 99 -14.84 19.67 18.75
N VAL A 100 -13.71 19.48 19.43
CA VAL A 100 -13.51 20.00 20.79
C VAL A 100 -13.36 21.52 20.76
N ARG A 101 -12.66 22.04 19.75
CA ARG A 101 -12.29 23.47 19.63
C ARG A 101 -12.90 24.18 18.42
N GLY A 102 -13.70 23.49 17.61
CA GLY A 102 -14.30 24.08 16.41
C GLY A 102 -13.29 24.46 15.33
N ARG A 103 -12.31 23.58 15.06
CA ARG A 103 -11.24 23.85 14.07
C ARG A 103 -11.22 22.82 12.95
N VAL A 104 -10.57 23.17 11.83
CA VAL A 104 -10.27 22.23 10.74
C VAL A 104 -8.77 22.18 10.52
N TRP A 105 -8.22 20.96 10.57
CA TRP A 105 -6.83 20.66 10.28
C TRP A 105 -6.71 20.17 8.85
N CYS A 106 -5.82 20.81 8.10
CA CYS A 106 -5.46 20.45 6.73
C CYS A 106 -4.00 19.99 6.71
N ALA A 107 -3.76 18.71 6.46
CA ALA A 107 -2.43 18.13 6.42
C ALA A 107 -2.02 17.81 4.97
N GLY A 108 -0.89 18.37 4.55
CA GLY A 108 -0.13 17.90 3.40
C GLY A 108 1.03 17.01 3.85
N PRO A 109 1.90 16.56 2.92
CA PRO A 109 2.99 15.65 3.25
C PRO A 109 3.98 16.20 4.27
N LEU A 110 4.28 17.50 4.22
CA LEU A 110 5.33 18.13 5.04
C LEU A 110 4.84 19.34 5.87
N SER A 111 3.56 19.70 5.77
CA SER A 111 3.01 20.91 6.39
C SER A 111 1.56 20.74 6.82
N PHE A 112 1.17 21.47 7.84
CA PHE A 112 -0.18 21.59 8.36
C PHE A 112 -0.66 23.03 8.25
N SER A 113 -1.94 23.21 7.98
CA SER A 113 -2.64 24.49 8.17
C SER A 113 -3.86 24.26 9.05
N LEU A 114 -4.02 25.13 10.04
CA LEU A 114 -5.10 25.10 11.02
C LEU A 114 -6.05 26.25 10.75
N TRP A 115 -7.34 25.95 10.66
CA TRP A 115 -8.38 26.89 10.29
C TRP A 115 -9.47 26.94 11.35
N ASP A 116 -10.06 28.10 11.52
CA ASP A 116 -11.29 28.23 12.28
C ASP A 116 -12.47 27.67 11.47
N ALA A 117 -13.23 26.74 12.04
CA ALA A 117 -14.31 26.07 11.31
C ALA A 117 -15.51 26.99 11.04
N ARG A 118 -15.67 28.08 11.80
CA ARG A 118 -16.78 29.04 11.72
C ARG A 118 -16.41 30.23 10.83
N THR A 119 -15.35 30.96 11.19
CA THR A 119 -14.93 32.18 10.48
C THR A 119 -14.20 31.88 9.19
N LYS A 120 -13.68 30.64 9.04
CA LYS A 120 -12.88 30.17 7.90
C LYS A 120 -11.53 30.86 7.81
N GLU A 121 -11.10 31.53 8.87
CA GLU A 121 -9.81 32.20 8.94
C GLU A 121 -8.68 31.22 9.19
N LEU A 122 -7.52 31.52 8.59
CA LEU A 122 -6.29 30.77 8.80
C LEU A 122 -5.68 31.14 10.14
N LEU A 123 -5.61 30.19 11.06
CA LEU A 123 -5.09 30.39 12.42
C LEU A 123 -3.57 30.18 12.50
N LYS A 124 -3.05 29.13 11.84
CA LYS A 124 -1.64 28.74 11.95
C LYS A 124 -1.20 27.89 10.77
N VAL A 125 0.05 28.05 10.33
CA VAL A 125 0.73 27.15 9.39
C VAL A 125 2.04 26.68 10.02
N PHE A 126 2.30 25.38 9.99
CA PHE A 126 3.49 24.80 10.60
C PHE A 126 3.94 23.53 9.88
N ASN A 127 5.23 23.22 9.98
CA ASN A 127 5.82 22.05 9.35
C ASN A 127 5.64 20.77 10.20
N ILE A 128 6.11 19.63 9.69
CA ILE A 128 6.10 18.35 10.43
C ILE A 128 6.89 18.39 11.75
N ASP A 129 7.78 19.35 11.96
CA ASP A 129 8.51 19.55 13.22
C ASP A 129 7.80 20.48 14.20
N GLY A 130 6.62 21.01 13.84
CA GLY A 130 5.83 21.92 14.66
C GLY A 130 6.33 23.37 14.65
N GLN A 131 7.28 23.70 13.77
CA GLN A 131 7.78 25.05 13.59
C GLN A 131 6.81 25.86 12.72
N VAL A 132 6.48 27.08 13.16
CA VAL A 132 5.59 27.97 12.41
C VAL A 132 6.26 28.44 11.14
N GLU A 133 5.59 28.27 10.00
CA GLU A 133 6.07 28.75 8.70
C GLU A 133 5.59 30.19 8.45
N ASN A 134 6.45 31.18 8.71
CA ASN A 134 6.21 32.55 8.29
C ASN A 134 6.70 32.72 6.83
N ARG A 135 5.85 32.42 5.85
CA ARG A 135 6.21 32.57 4.42
C ARG A 135 6.25 34.04 3.93
N VAL A 136 6.31 35.01 4.84
CA VAL A 136 6.32 36.46 4.54
C VAL A 136 7.74 37.00 4.28
N ASP A 137 8.81 36.29 4.65
CA ASP A 137 10.20 36.74 4.46
C ASP A 137 10.99 35.92 3.41
N ILE A 138 10.55 35.93 2.15
CA ILE A 138 11.39 35.56 1.00
C ILE A 138 11.49 36.76 0.04
N SER A 139 11.91 37.90 0.57
CA SER A 139 12.26 39.10 -0.21
C SER A 139 13.59 39.75 0.23
N SER A 140 14.44 39.04 0.95
CA SER A 140 15.74 39.56 1.44
C SER A 140 16.98 38.83 0.90
N VAL A 141 16.86 37.94 -0.10
CA VAL A 141 18.01 37.28 -0.77
C VAL A 141 18.23 37.78 -2.21
N GLN A 142 17.63 38.91 -2.60
CA GLN A 142 17.87 39.54 -3.91
C GLN A 142 18.48 40.95 -3.85
N GLN A 143 18.96 41.39 -2.69
CA GLN A 143 19.69 42.68 -2.55
C GLN A 143 21.02 42.49 -1.82
N GLN A 144 21.95 41.78 -2.46
CA GLN A 144 23.37 41.83 -2.10
C GLN A 144 24.22 41.51 -3.34
N ASP A 145 24.01 42.23 -4.44
CA ASP A 145 24.93 42.22 -5.60
C ASP A 145 24.77 43.44 -6.54
N GLN A 146 24.37 44.60 -6.00
CA GLN A 146 24.37 45.86 -6.74
C GLN A 146 24.77 47.02 -5.83
N ALA A 147 26.08 47.22 -5.62
CA ALA A 147 26.66 48.52 -5.25
C ALA A 147 28.19 48.46 -5.15
N VAL A 148 28.91 48.12 -6.22
CA VAL A 148 30.29 48.63 -6.42
C VAL A 148 30.59 48.62 -7.92
N GLU A 149 30.25 49.69 -8.63
CA GLU A 149 31.02 50.14 -9.80
C GLU A 149 30.46 51.49 -10.26
N ASP A 150 30.92 52.56 -9.64
CA ASP A 150 30.98 53.86 -10.29
C ASP A 150 32.10 54.67 -9.64
N GLU A 151 33.33 54.52 -10.15
CA GLU A 151 34.30 55.62 -10.11
C GLU A 151 35.36 55.47 -11.23
N MET A 152 35.12 56.29 -12.26
CA MET A 152 36.11 57.19 -12.85
C MET A 152 37.35 56.61 -13.59
N LYS A 153 37.23 56.73 -14.92
CA LYS A 153 38.01 57.63 -15.79
C LYS A 153 39.44 57.25 -16.24
N VAL A 154 39.52 57.14 -17.57
CA VAL A 154 40.35 57.97 -18.50
C VAL A 154 41.62 57.34 -19.11
N LYS A 155 41.46 57.06 -20.43
CA LYS A 155 42.32 57.31 -21.61
C LYS A 155 43.86 57.15 -21.46
N PHE A 156 44.48 56.40 -22.38
CA PHE A 156 45.01 56.93 -23.67
C PHE A 156 45.64 55.83 -24.57
N VAL A 157 45.11 55.73 -25.80
CA VAL A 157 45.73 55.58 -27.15
C VAL A 157 47.15 54.97 -27.29
N SER A 158 47.31 53.94 -28.14
CA SER A 158 48.03 54.06 -29.43
C SER A 158 48.02 52.80 -30.32
N THR A 159 48.12 53.10 -31.61
CA THR A 159 48.09 52.36 -32.88
C THR A 159 48.93 51.08 -33.01
N SER A 160 48.47 50.06 -33.76
CA SER A 160 48.86 49.85 -35.17
C SER A 160 48.49 48.47 -35.77
N LYS A 161 48.11 48.55 -37.06
CA LYS A 161 48.25 47.60 -38.18
C LYS A 161 47.64 46.17 -38.16
N LYS A 162 46.87 46.01 -39.23
CA LYS A 162 46.24 44.85 -39.88
C LYS A 162 47.26 43.81 -40.38
N GLU A 163 47.02 42.53 -40.12
CA GLU A 163 47.25 41.43 -41.07
C GLU A 163 46.45 40.16 -40.71
N LYS A 164 45.99 39.43 -41.73
CA LYS A 164 45.10 38.25 -41.65
C LYS A 164 45.88 36.99 -41.29
N SER A 165 45.34 36.13 -40.42
CA SER A 165 44.89 34.76 -40.72
C SER A 165 44.74 33.86 -39.48
N GLN A 166 43.79 32.90 -39.60
CA GLN A 166 43.65 31.63 -38.86
C GLN A 166 43.18 31.62 -37.38
N GLY A 167 41.93 31.19 -37.21
CA GLY A 167 41.52 30.06 -36.36
C GLY A 167 41.79 30.13 -34.86
N THR A 168 40.80 30.54 -34.07
CA THR A 168 40.76 30.26 -32.63
C THR A 168 39.67 29.25 -32.30
N SER A 169 40.08 28.30 -31.45
CA SER A 169 39.55 26.96 -31.26
C SER A 169 38.28 26.89 -30.39
N PHE A 170 37.43 25.92 -30.74
CA PHE A 170 36.23 25.47 -30.02
C PHE A 170 36.50 25.03 -28.55
N LEU A 171 37.77 24.81 -28.18
CA LEU A 171 38.19 24.34 -26.84
C LEU A 171 38.21 25.39 -25.72
N GLN A 172 38.14 26.69 -26.03
CA GLN A 172 38.09 27.72 -24.97
C GLN A 172 36.66 27.93 -24.44
N ARG A 173 35.63 27.77 -25.31
CA ARG A 173 34.21 27.90 -24.91
C ARG A 173 33.70 26.70 -24.10
N SER A 174 34.28 25.51 -24.29
CA SER A 174 33.90 24.32 -23.51
C SER A 174 34.38 24.37 -22.06
N ARG A 175 35.51 25.03 -21.79
CA ARG A 175 36.11 25.09 -20.45
C ARG A 175 35.31 25.95 -19.46
N ASN A 176 34.69 27.04 -19.94
CA ASN A 176 33.84 27.91 -19.12
C ASN A 176 32.44 27.32 -18.87
N ALA A 177 31.93 26.47 -19.78
CA ALA A 177 30.66 25.77 -19.59
C ALA A 177 30.77 24.61 -18.58
N ILE A 178 31.94 23.97 -18.48
CA ILE A 178 32.18 22.83 -17.58
C ILE A 178 32.34 23.29 -16.11
N MET A 179 32.96 24.44 -15.85
CA MET A 179 33.07 24.97 -14.48
C MET A 179 31.73 25.46 -13.92
N GLY A 180 30.84 26.03 -14.75
CA GLY A 180 29.49 26.41 -14.33
C GLY A 180 28.60 25.20 -13.99
N ALA A 181 28.80 24.07 -14.68
CA ALA A 181 28.10 22.82 -14.39
C ALA A 181 28.59 22.14 -13.09
N ALA A 182 29.90 22.20 -12.81
CA ALA A 182 30.47 21.64 -11.59
C ALA A 182 29.99 22.38 -10.31
N ASP A 183 29.85 23.70 -10.37
CA ASP A 183 29.30 24.50 -9.26
C ASP A 183 27.78 24.39 -9.12
N ALA A 184 27.06 24.09 -10.20
CA ALA A 184 25.64 23.72 -10.15
C ALA A 184 25.46 22.33 -9.49
N VAL A 185 26.28 21.35 -9.86
CA VAL A 185 26.28 19.99 -9.28
C VAL A 185 26.71 20.02 -7.81
N ARG A 186 27.70 20.85 -7.43
CA ARG A 186 28.11 21.02 -6.03
C ARG A 186 27.01 21.66 -5.18
N ARG A 187 26.25 22.62 -5.72
CA ARG A 187 25.07 23.23 -5.05
C ARG A 187 23.87 22.27 -4.94
N VAL A 188 23.70 21.37 -5.90
CA VAL A 188 22.68 20.30 -5.85
C VAL A 188 23.09 19.20 -4.87
N ALA A 189 24.38 18.86 -4.78
CA ALA A 189 24.91 17.86 -3.85
C ALA A 189 24.89 18.35 -2.39
N THR A 190 25.13 19.64 -2.13
CA THR A 190 25.01 20.21 -0.76
C THR A 190 23.57 20.45 -0.33
N LYS A 191 22.61 20.66 -1.24
CA LYS A 191 21.16 20.60 -0.94
C LYS A 191 20.64 19.16 -0.78
N GLY A 192 21.23 18.19 -1.48
CA GLY A 192 20.83 16.78 -1.44
C GLY A 192 21.13 16.08 -0.11
N ALA A 193 22.15 16.50 0.64
CA ALA A 193 22.46 15.88 1.93
C ALA A 193 21.40 16.14 3.03
N GLY A 194 20.60 17.21 2.92
CA GLY A 194 19.44 17.47 3.78
C GLY A 194 18.11 16.94 3.23
N ALA A 195 17.94 16.97 1.90
CA ALA A 195 16.67 16.61 1.24
C ALA A 195 16.34 15.10 1.24
N PHE A 196 17.33 14.21 1.31
CA PHE A 196 17.07 12.76 1.42
C PHE A 196 16.61 12.32 2.82
N VAL A 197 16.74 13.17 3.84
CA VAL A 197 16.28 12.88 5.21
C VAL A 197 14.81 13.28 5.39
N GLU A 198 14.36 14.35 4.73
CA GLU A 198 12.99 14.91 4.84
C GLU A 198 11.91 14.01 4.22
N ASP A 199 12.22 13.23 3.18
CA ASP A 199 11.25 12.37 2.49
C ASP A 199 10.74 11.18 3.35
N THR A 200 11.44 10.88 4.45
CA THR A 200 11.13 9.74 5.33
C THR A 200 10.07 10.03 6.39
N LYS A 201 9.70 11.29 6.63
CA LYS A 201 8.75 11.68 7.71
C LYS A 201 7.44 12.27 7.18
N ARG A 202 7.06 11.99 5.94
CA ARG A 202 5.85 12.56 5.34
C ARG A 202 4.61 12.09 6.09
N THR A 203 3.68 13.00 6.37
CA THR A 203 2.40 12.71 7.02
C THR A 203 1.48 11.96 6.07
N GLU A 204 0.98 10.80 6.51
CA GLU A 204 0.12 9.90 5.73
C GLU A 204 -1.31 9.85 6.26
N ALA A 205 -1.49 10.00 7.57
CA ALA A 205 -2.78 9.87 8.23
C ALA A 205 -2.88 10.78 9.44
N LEU A 206 -4.11 11.18 9.80
CA LEU A 206 -4.42 12.07 10.92
C LEU A 206 -5.72 11.61 11.63
N VAL A 207 -5.80 11.72 12.95
CA VAL A 207 -7.01 11.42 13.73
C VAL A 207 -7.08 12.24 15.02
N GLN A 208 -8.30 12.49 15.54
CA GLN A 208 -8.53 13.08 16.86
C GLN A 208 -8.89 11.98 17.88
N THR A 209 -8.28 12.04 19.07
CA THR A 209 -8.63 11.19 20.21
C THR A 209 -9.63 11.89 21.15
N GLY A 210 -10.32 11.13 22.02
CA GLY A 210 -11.41 11.64 22.85
C GLY A 210 -10.99 12.71 23.87
N ASP A 211 -9.71 12.77 24.23
CA ASP A 211 -9.08 13.82 25.06
C ASP A 211 -8.81 15.13 24.29
N GLY A 212 -9.15 15.16 22.99
CA GLY A 212 -8.98 16.34 22.13
C GLY A 212 -7.57 16.52 21.59
N MET A 213 -6.69 15.52 21.73
CA MET A 213 -5.37 15.49 21.10
C MET A 213 -5.48 15.03 19.64
N ILE A 214 -4.54 15.49 18.81
CA ILE A 214 -4.46 15.12 17.40
C ILE A 214 -3.25 14.19 17.21
N TRP A 215 -3.41 13.13 16.45
CA TRP A 215 -2.37 12.16 16.16
C TRP A 215 -2.10 12.09 14.66
N SER A 216 -0.84 12.21 14.26
CA SER A 216 -0.40 12.01 12.88
C SER A 216 0.52 10.81 12.75
N GLY A 217 0.44 10.11 11.61
CA GLY A 217 1.29 8.99 11.28
C GLY A 217 2.11 9.25 10.03
N CYS A 218 3.38 8.85 10.05
CA CYS A 218 4.35 9.15 8.99
C CYS A 218 4.74 7.93 8.14
N THR A 219 5.39 8.19 7.00
CA THR A 219 5.91 7.17 6.05
C THR A 219 6.98 6.24 6.64
N ASN A 220 7.70 6.65 7.68
CA ASN A 220 8.65 5.80 8.41
C ASN A 220 8.06 5.10 9.64
N GLY A 221 6.75 5.20 9.87
CA GLY A 221 6.09 4.59 11.02
C GLY A 221 6.10 5.42 12.30
N LEU A 222 6.69 6.62 12.28
CA LEU A 222 6.60 7.58 13.38
C LEU A 222 5.15 8.01 13.61
N LEU A 223 4.75 8.02 14.88
CA LEU A 223 3.51 8.62 15.36
C LEU A 223 3.86 9.91 16.11
N VAL A 224 3.15 10.99 15.81
CA VAL A 224 3.34 12.28 16.48
C VAL A 224 2.03 12.72 17.07
N GLN A 225 2.05 13.05 18.35
CA GLN A 225 0.93 13.62 19.08
C GLN A 225 1.06 15.14 19.12
N TRP A 226 -0.05 15.81 18.83
CA TRP A 226 -0.19 17.26 18.79
C TRP A 226 -1.31 17.69 19.73
N ASP A 227 -1.16 18.86 20.33
CA ASP A 227 -2.29 19.51 20.97
C ASP A 227 -3.27 20.08 19.92
N GLY A 228 -4.46 20.50 20.36
CA GLY A 228 -5.44 21.12 19.45
C GLY A 228 -5.04 22.49 18.88
N THR A 229 -3.87 23.02 19.22
CA THR A 229 -3.33 24.30 18.72
C THR A 229 -2.24 24.13 17.67
N GLY A 230 -1.86 22.89 17.33
CA GLY A 230 -0.76 22.65 16.41
C GLY A 230 0.61 22.71 17.08
N THR A 231 0.69 22.46 18.38
CA THR A 231 1.96 22.30 19.10
C THR A 231 2.27 20.81 19.22
N ARG A 232 3.48 20.43 18.84
CA ARG A 232 3.98 19.06 18.94
C ARG A 232 4.23 18.71 20.41
N VAL A 233 3.65 17.60 20.86
CA VAL A 233 3.70 17.18 22.27
C VAL A 233 4.64 16.01 22.47
N GLN A 234 4.43 14.91 21.74
CA GLN A 234 5.20 13.69 21.94
C GLN A 234 5.34 12.87 20.65
N ASP A 235 6.43 12.12 20.56
CA ASP A 235 6.78 11.24 19.45
C ASP A 235 6.82 9.78 19.90
N PHE A 236 6.32 8.88 19.05
CA PHE A 236 6.34 7.44 19.29
C PHE A 236 6.82 6.70 18.05
N ASN A 237 7.90 5.94 18.20
CA ASN A 237 8.42 5.07 17.14
C ASN A 237 8.22 3.60 17.57
N ARG A 238 7.08 3.03 17.18
CA ARG A 238 6.64 1.67 17.60
C ARG A 238 6.76 0.63 16.50
N HIS A 239 6.84 1.06 15.25
CA HIS A 239 6.83 0.17 14.10
C HIS A 239 7.61 0.83 12.95
N PRO A 240 8.44 0.09 12.20
CA PRO A 240 9.33 0.68 11.20
C PRO A 240 8.67 0.96 9.84
N CYS A 241 7.46 0.46 9.61
CA CYS A 241 6.76 0.64 8.33
C CYS A 241 5.76 1.80 8.39
N ALA A 242 5.49 2.41 7.22
CA ALA A 242 4.55 3.53 7.07
C ALA A 242 3.20 3.29 7.73
N VAL A 243 2.72 4.32 8.43
CA VAL A 243 1.33 4.41 8.87
C VAL A 243 0.45 4.75 7.67
N GLN A 244 -0.70 4.09 7.54
CA GLN A 244 -1.61 4.27 6.42
C GLN A 244 -2.97 4.83 6.86
N CYS A 245 -3.43 4.44 8.05
CA CYS A 245 -4.71 4.90 8.56
C CYS A 245 -4.80 4.77 10.09
N PHE A 246 -5.78 5.48 10.64
CA PHE A 246 -6.15 5.42 12.05
C PHE A 246 -7.65 5.19 12.20
N CYS A 247 -8.05 4.68 13.35
CA CYS A 247 -9.36 4.98 13.94
C CYS A 247 -9.26 5.04 15.47
N THR A 248 -10.24 5.62 16.12
CA THR A 248 -10.33 5.71 17.57
C THR A 248 -11.64 5.11 18.05
N PHE A 249 -11.61 4.47 19.22
CA PHE A 249 -12.82 4.07 19.93
C PHE A 249 -12.58 4.19 21.42
N GLY A 250 -13.43 4.96 22.09
CA GLY A 250 -13.28 5.25 23.50
C GLY A 250 -11.90 5.85 23.81
N THR A 251 -11.12 5.14 24.63
CA THR A 251 -9.74 5.52 25.00
C THR A 251 -8.64 4.80 24.22
N ARG A 252 -9.00 4.07 23.14
CA ARG A 252 -8.07 3.30 22.33
C ARG A 252 -7.84 3.96 20.97
N LEU A 253 -6.58 3.98 20.56
CA LEU A 253 -6.12 4.40 19.25
C LEU A 253 -5.68 3.17 18.43
N TYR A 254 -6.34 2.92 17.30
CA TYR A 254 -5.98 1.84 16.39
C TYR A 254 -5.18 2.41 15.21
N VAL A 255 -4.04 1.78 14.92
CA VAL A 255 -3.09 2.22 13.89
C VAL A 255 -2.91 1.12 12.86
N GLY A 256 -3.18 1.41 11.59
CA GLY A 256 -3.00 0.50 10.46
C GLY A 256 -1.74 0.82 9.67
N TYR A 257 -0.92 -0.21 9.41
CA TYR A 257 0.38 -0.07 8.76
C TYR A 257 0.39 -0.64 7.33
N VAL A 258 1.35 -0.18 6.52
CA VAL A 258 1.63 -0.70 5.18
C VAL A 258 2.07 -2.18 5.20
N SER A 259 2.61 -2.66 6.32
CA SER A 259 2.96 -4.08 6.52
C SER A 259 1.74 -5.00 6.64
N GLY A 260 0.53 -4.46 6.79
CA GLY A 260 -0.66 -5.24 7.10
C GLY A 260 -0.90 -5.47 8.59
N ILE A 261 -0.05 -4.92 9.46
CA ILE A 261 -0.20 -4.97 10.93
C ILE A 261 -1.19 -3.91 11.40
N ILE A 262 -1.93 -4.23 12.46
CA ILE A 262 -2.67 -3.26 13.28
C ILE A 262 -2.04 -3.21 14.67
N GLN A 263 -1.82 -2.00 15.20
CA GLN A 263 -1.49 -1.78 16.61
C GLN A 263 -2.62 -1.06 17.33
N VAL A 264 -2.77 -1.32 18.62
CA VAL A 264 -3.71 -0.64 19.52
C VAL A 264 -2.90 0.02 20.61
N LEU A 265 -3.09 1.33 20.78
CA LEU A 265 -2.42 2.17 21.76
C LEU A 265 -3.45 2.74 22.75
N ASP A 266 -3.03 3.05 23.97
CA ASP A 266 -3.78 3.95 24.85
C ASP A 266 -3.56 5.43 24.47
N LEU A 267 -4.22 6.34 25.18
CA LEU A 267 -4.11 7.79 24.91
C LEU A 267 -2.74 8.37 25.28
N GLU A 268 -1.98 7.64 26.10
CA GLU A 268 -0.61 7.94 26.51
C GLU A 268 0.43 7.37 25.52
N GLY A 269 0.00 6.65 24.48
CA GLY A 269 0.86 6.08 23.43
C GLY A 269 1.60 4.80 23.83
N ASN A 270 1.16 4.11 24.89
CA ASN A 270 1.62 2.78 25.25
C ASN A 270 0.95 1.73 24.38
N LEU A 271 1.72 0.71 23.99
CA LEU A 271 1.23 -0.39 23.18
C LEU A 271 0.38 -1.34 24.04
N ILE A 272 -0.90 -1.44 23.71
CA ILE A 272 -1.82 -2.44 24.27
C ILE A 272 -1.62 -3.77 23.53
N ALA A 273 -1.58 -3.72 22.19
CA ALA A 273 -1.51 -4.92 21.37
C ALA A 273 -1.09 -4.68 19.93
N ALA A 274 -0.62 -5.73 19.27
CA ALA A 274 -0.33 -5.75 17.84
C ALA A 274 -0.64 -7.11 17.23
N TRP A 275 -1.15 -7.14 16.00
CA TRP A 275 -1.32 -8.38 15.23
C TRP A 275 -1.25 -8.14 13.72
N VAL A 276 -0.93 -9.20 12.97
CA VAL A 276 -1.01 -9.18 11.51
C VAL A 276 -2.48 -9.28 11.10
N ALA A 277 -3.03 -8.15 10.69
CA ALA A 277 -4.41 -8.05 10.23
C ALA A 277 -4.55 -8.59 8.81
N HIS A 278 -3.62 -8.25 7.91
CA HIS A 278 -3.62 -8.67 6.51
C HIS A 278 -2.20 -8.96 6.02
N ASN A 279 -2.07 -9.65 4.88
CA ASN A 279 -0.78 -9.89 4.22
C ASN A 279 -0.44 -8.77 3.22
N GLY A 280 -1.00 -7.57 3.42
CA GLY A 280 -0.83 -6.41 2.58
C GLY A 280 -1.30 -5.14 3.30
N PRO A 281 -1.03 -3.94 2.76
CA PRO A 281 -1.25 -2.67 3.45
C PRO A 281 -2.68 -2.49 3.97
N VAL A 282 -2.81 -2.08 5.24
CA VAL A 282 -4.10 -1.70 5.85
C VAL A 282 -4.42 -0.25 5.46
N ILE A 283 -5.31 -0.07 4.50
CA ILE A 283 -5.59 1.25 3.90
C ILE A 283 -6.71 2.01 4.61
N LYS A 284 -7.58 1.31 5.36
CA LYS A 284 -8.63 1.96 6.14
C LYS A 284 -8.98 1.15 7.37
N LEU A 285 -9.24 1.86 8.45
CA LEU A 285 -9.88 1.36 9.65
C LEU A 285 -11.20 2.11 9.86
N ALA A 286 -12.21 1.39 10.33
CA ALA A 286 -13.51 1.95 10.67
C ALA A 286 -14.08 1.22 11.88
N VAL A 287 -14.74 1.94 12.76
CA VAL A 287 -15.45 1.35 13.89
C VAL A 287 -16.94 1.36 13.57
N GLY A 288 -17.61 0.24 13.82
CA GLY A 288 -19.04 0.09 13.56
C GLY A 288 -19.63 -1.01 14.42
N CYS A 289 -20.75 -0.70 15.07
CA CYS A 289 -21.34 -1.55 16.10
C CYS A 289 -20.29 -1.86 17.20
N ASP A 290 -20.13 -3.13 17.53
CA ASP A 290 -19.20 -3.71 18.49
C ASP A 290 -17.85 -4.13 17.87
N TYR A 291 -17.57 -3.72 16.62
CA TYR A 291 -16.38 -4.15 15.88
C TYR A 291 -15.52 -3.00 15.37
N VAL A 292 -14.21 -3.26 15.34
CA VAL A 292 -13.25 -2.53 14.51
C VAL A 292 -13.04 -3.32 13.23
N PHE A 293 -13.27 -2.68 12.09
CA PHE A 293 -13.04 -3.23 10.77
C PHE A 293 -11.79 -2.66 10.14
N SER A 294 -11.11 -3.48 9.36
CA SER A 294 -9.99 -3.07 8.52
C SER A 294 -10.21 -3.48 7.08
N LEU A 295 -9.73 -2.64 6.17
CA LEU A 295 -9.69 -2.87 4.74
C LEU A 295 -8.23 -2.86 4.28
N ALA A 296 -7.85 -3.87 3.50
CA ALA A 296 -6.52 -3.94 2.87
C ALA A 296 -6.59 -3.70 1.36
N THR A 297 -5.45 -3.37 0.75
CA THR A 297 -5.32 -3.09 -0.71
C THR A 297 -5.82 -4.23 -1.60
N HIS A 298 -5.77 -5.48 -1.13
CA HIS A 298 -6.31 -6.63 -1.85
C HIS A 298 -7.85 -6.74 -1.76
N GLY A 299 -8.55 -5.70 -1.28
CA GLY A 299 -10.00 -5.66 -1.11
C GLY A 299 -10.53 -6.52 0.05
N GLY A 300 -9.65 -7.01 0.93
CA GLY A 300 -10.06 -7.89 2.03
C GLY A 300 -10.53 -7.08 3.22
N LEU A 301 -11.69 -7.46 3.75
CA LEU A 301 -12.30 -6.86 4.93
C LEU A 301 -12.26 -7.84 6.09
N ARG A 302 -11.78 -7.39 7.25
CA ARG A 302 -11.72 -8.18 8.50
C ARG A 302 -12.24 -7.35 9.66
N GLY A 303 -12.93 -7.97 10.60
CA GLY A 303 -13.47 -7.33 11.79
C GLY A 303 -13.03 -8.04 13.05
N TRP A 304 -12.77 -7.26 14.10
CA TRP A 304 -12.45 -7.71 15.45
C TRP A 304 -13.40 -7.03 16.42
N ILE A 305 -13.80 -7.74 17.47
CA ILE A 305 -14.64 -7.16 18.51
C ILE A 305 -13.82 -6.08 19.21
N ILE A 306 -14.43 -4.98 19.63
CA ILE A 306 -13.77 -3.89 20.34
C ILE A 306 -13.12 -4.35 21.65
N ALA A 307 -13.68 -5.39 22.29
CA ALA A 307 -13.07 -6.05 23.45
C ALA A 307 -11.71 -6.72 23.12
N SER A 308 -11.44 -7.02 21.85
CA SER A 308 -10.18 -7.65 21.45
C SER A 308 -9.02 -6.64 21.43
N PRO A 309 -7.81 -7.06 21.87
CA PRO A 309 -7.55 -8.34 22.49
C PRO A 309 -8.04 -8.39 23.94
N GLY A 310 -8.58 -9.55 24.33
CA GLY A 310 -9.08 -9.78 25.68
C GLY A 310 -9.37 -11.26 25.96
N PRO A 311 -9.90 -11.59 27.15
CA PRO A 311 -10.21 -12.97 27.54
C PRO A 311 -11.15 -13.68 26.56
N VAL A 312 -12.05 -12.91 25.93
CA VAL A 312 -13.02 -13.41 24.94
C VAL A 312 -12.34 -14.11 23.77
N ASP A 313 -11.16 -13.67 23.33
CA ASP A 313 -10.47 -14.24 22.17
C ASP A 313 -10.01 -15.68 22.42
N ASN A 314 -9.51 -15.95 23.63
CA ASN A 314 -9.06 -17.30 24.00
C ASN A 314 -10.25 -18.26 24.14
N MET A 315 -11.39 -17.76 24.64
CA MET A 315 -12.61 -18.54 24.74
C MET A 315 -13.15 -18.90 23.34
N ILE A 316 -13.28 -17.90 22.45
CA ILE A 316 -13.69 -18.12 21.06
C ILE A 316 -12.74 -19.10 20.36
N ARG A 317 -11.42 -18.92 20.53
CA ARG A 317 -10.41 -19.79 19.93
C ARG A 317 -10.57 -21.24 20.39
N SER A 318 -10.80 -21.46 21.69
CA SER A 318 -10.96 -22.79 22.28
C SER A 318 -12.23 -23.47 21.78
N GLU A 319 -13.36 -22.76 21.78
CA GLU A 319 -14.65 -23.26 21.27
C GLU A 319 -14.59 -23.59 19.77
N LEU A 320 -13.95 -22.73 18.96
CA LEU A 320 -13.78 -23.00 17.54
C LEU A 320 -12.85 -24.18 17.28
N ALA A 321 -11.76 -24.32 18.04
CA ALA A 321 -10.85 -25.46 17.92
C ALA A 321 -11.57 -26.79 18.22
N ALA A 322 -12.45 -26.83 19.22
CA ALA A 322 -13.28 -28.02 19.50
C ALA A 322 -14.22 -28.38 18.34
N LYS A 323 -14.56 -27.41 17.48
CA LYS A 323 -15.44 -27.56 16.31
C LYS A 323 -14.67 -27.70 14.98
N GLU A 324 -13.36 -27.84 15.02
CA GLU A 324 -12.49 -27.79 13.84
C GLU A 324 -12.89 -28.78 12.74
N LEU A 325 -13.25 -30.00 13.12
CA LEU A 325 -13.65 -31.05 12.18
C LEU A 325 -14.90 -30.68 11.36
N ILE A 326 -15.76 -29.79 11.86
CA ILE A 326 -17.00 -29.37 11.20
C ILE A 326 -16.69 -28.55 9.94
N TYR A 327 -15.73 -27.63 10.07
CA TYR A 327 -15.36 -26.68 9.01
C TYR A 327 -14.07 -27.04 8.27
N THR A 328 -13.44 -28.17 8.59
CA THR A 328 -12.27 -28.66 7.86
C THR A 328 -12.68 -29.38 6.58
N ARG A 329 -11.96 -29.13 5.49
CA ARG A 329 -12.20 -29.75 4.17
C ARG A 329 -10.90 -30.31 3.63
N LEU A 330 -10.95 -31.58 3.23
CA LEU A 330 -9.82 -32.29 2.64
C LEU A 330 -10.02 -32.45 1.14
N HIS A 331 -9.04 -32.02 0.34
CA HIS A 331 -9.05 -32.11 -1.11
C HIS A 331 -7.85 -32.91 -1.61
N ASN A 332 -8.02 -33.59 -2.74
CA ASN A 332 -6.94 -34.25 -3.45
C ASN A 332 -6.69 -33.53 -4.77
N VAL A 333 -5.51 -32.93 -4.93
CA VAL A 333 -5.10 -32.22 -6.15
C VAL A 333 -3.93 -32.97 -6.78
N ARG A 334 -4.07 -33.32 -8.07
CA ARG A 334 -2.98 -33.91 -8.85
C ARG A 334 -2.18 -32.79 -9.52
N ILE A 335 -0.87 -32.78 -9.31
CA ILE A 335 0.04 -31.77 -9.87
C ILE A 335 1.09 -32.46 -10.73
N LEU A 336 1.22 -32.05 -12.00
CA LEU A 336 2.29 -32.47 -12.89
C LEU A 336 3.38 -31.40 -12.90
N ILE A 337 4.63 -31.79 -12.65
CA ILE A 337 5.79 -30.91 -12.71
C ILE A 337 6.74 -31.44 -13.78
N GLY A 338 7.07 -30.61 -14.76
CA GLY A 338 8.01 -30.94 -15.83
C GLY A 338 9.23 -30.02 -15.79
N THR A 339 10.42 -30.57 -16.02
CA THR A 339 11.64 -29.81 -16.28
C THR A 339 12.31 -30.24 -17.59
N TRP A 340 12.87 -29.28 -18.34
CA TRP A 340 13.66 -29.57 -19.52
C TRP A 340 14.70 -28.49 -19.82
N ASN A 341 15.99 -28.87 -19.84
CA ASN A 341 17.03 -28.06 -20.46
C ASN A 341 16.91 -28.20 -21.99
N VAL A 342 16.48 -27.14 -22.66
CA VAL A 342 16.14 -27.17 -24.09
C VAL A 342 17.34 -26.88 -24.99
N GLY A 343 18.51 -26.55 -24.42
CA GLY A 343 19.74 -26.33 -25.17
C GLY A 343 19.62 -25.30 -26.31
N GLN A 344 18.86 -24.23 -26.10
CA GLN A 344 18.55 -23.18 -27.09
C GLN A 344 17.78 -23.68 -28.33
N GLY A 345 17.17 -24.87 -28.24
CA GLY A 345 16.36 -25.48 -29.29
C GLY A 345 14.86 -25.18 -29.14
N ARG A 346 14.08 -25.69 -30.10
CA ARG A 346 12.61 -25.71 -30.07
C ARG A 346 12.14 -27.16 -30.04
N ALA A 347 11.06 -27.44 -29.32
CA ALA A 347 10.45 -28.77 -29.33
C ALA A 347 9.60 -28.99 -30.57
N SER A 348 9.57 -30.24 -31.03
CA SER A 348 8.54 -30.72 -31.95
C SER A 348 7.20 -30.93 -31.23
N GLN A 349 6.09 -30.99 -31.99
CA GLN A 349 4.77 -31.27 -31.43
C GLN A 349 4.69 -32.68 -30.81
N ASP A 350 5.37 -33.66 -31.41
CA ASP A 350 5.42 -35.03 -30.93
C ASP A 350 6.20 -35.14 -29.61
N SER A 351 7.29 -34.38 -29.48
CA SER A 351 8.06 -34.28 -28.23
C SER A 351 7.21 -33.72 -27.09
N LEU A 352 6.47 -32.64 -27.33
CA LEU A 352 5.57 -32.06 -26.33
C LEU A 352 4.41 -33.00 -25.98
N SER A 353 3.85 -33.69 -26.97
CA SER A 353 2.78 -34.68 -26.76
C SER A 353 3.27 -35.88 -25.96
N SER A 354 4.51 -36.33 -26.19
CA SER A 354 5.14 -37.42 -25.45
C SER A 354 5.49 -37.02 -24.01
N TRP A 355 5.91 -35.77 -23.81
CA TRP A 355 6.30 -35.25 -22.49
C TRP A 355 5.10 -34.88 -21.62
N LEU A 356 4.14 -34.11 -22.15
CA LEU A 356 3.03 -33.55 -21.38
C LEU A 356 1.66 -34.11 -21.76
N GLY A 357 1.46 -34.57 -23.00
CA GLY A 357 0.16 -34.83 -23.62
C GLY A 357 -0.85 -35.60 -22.77
N SER A 358 -0.93 -36.93 -22.92
CA SER A 358 -1.97 -37.72 -22.24
C SER A 358 -1.89 -37.68 -20.71
N ILE A 359 -0.71 -37.42 -20.15
CA ILE A 359 -0.48 -37.36 -18.70
C ILE A 359 -1.12 -36.13 -18.06
N ALA A 360 -1.26 -35.03 -18.80
CA ALA A 360 -1.95 -33.85 -18.31
C ALA A 360 -3.48 -34.03 -18.23
N SER A 361 -4.04 -35.10 -18.80
CA SER A 361 -5.51 -35.27 -18.89
C SER A 361 -6.21 -35.37 -17.54
N ASP A 362 -5.57 -35.98 -16.54
CA ASP A 362 -6.11 -36.25 -15.21
C ASP A 362 -5.45 -35.42 -14.09
N VAL A 363 -4.72 -34.35 -14.44
CA VAL A 363 -4.10 -33.44 -13.45
C VAL A 363 -4.85 -32.12 -13.36
N GLY A 364 -4.84 -31.52 -12.17
CA GLY A 364 -5.47 -30.23 -11.91
C GLY A 364 -4.53 -29.05 -12.16
N ILE A 365 -3.23 -29.25 -11.97
CA ILE A 365 -2.20 -28.21 -12.11
C ILE A 365 -1.02 -28.80 -12.89
N VAL A 366 -0.51 -28.06 -13.88
CA VAL A 366 0.71 -28.36 -14.61
C VAL A 366 1.71 -27.24 -14.40
N VAL A 367 2.94 -27.57 -14.00
CA VAL A 367 4.03 -26.61 -13.83
C VAL A 367 5.18 -27.05 -14.72
N VAL A 368 5.70 -26.12 -15.54
CA VAL A 368 6.81 -26.39 -16.46
C VAL A 368 7.96 -25.44 -16.19
N GLY A 369 9.17 -25.97 -16.11
CA GLY A 369 10.41 -25.24 -15.98
C GLY A 369 11.35 -25.57 -17.12
N LEU A 370 11.83 -24.55 -17.83
CA LEU A 370 12.80 -24.70 -18.91
C LEU A 370 14.12 -24.02 -18.52
N GLN A 371 15.23 -24.60 -18.99
CA GLN A 371 16.57 -24.03 -18.89
C GLN A 371 17.18 -23.92 -20.28
N GLU A 372 18.11 -22.97 -20.45
CA GLU A 372 18.74 -22.65 -21.73
C GLU A 372 17.74 -22.31 -22.85
N VAL A 373 16.65 -21.61 -22.51
CA VAL A 373 15.72 -21.10 -23.54
C VAL A 373 16.45 -20.20 -24.54
N GLU A 374 17.37 -19.38 -24.04
CA GLU A 374 18.26 -18.50 -24.84
C GLU A 374 19.52 -18.16 -24.02
N MET A 375 20.73 -18.34 -24.58
CA MET A 375 22.00 -18.23 -23.83
C MET A 375 23.09 -17.38 -24.54
N GLY A 376 22.73 -16.62 -25.58
CA GLY A 376 23.68 -15.76 -26.30
C GLY A 376 24.24 -14.63 -25.42
N ALA A 377 25.54 -14.33 -25.50
CA ALA A 377 26.19 -13.33 -24.65
C ALA A 377 25.53 -11.93 -24.74
N GLY A 378 25.16 -11.50 -25.96
CA GLY A 378 24.43 -10.24 -26.17
C GLY A 378 23.01 -10.25 -25.56
N PHE A 379 22.33 -11.40 -25.62
CA PHE A 379 21.03 -11.57 -24.98
C PHE A 379 21.14 -11.51 -23.45
N LEU A 380 22.11 -12.21 -22.85
CA LEU A 380 22.32 -12.21 -21.40
C LEU A 380 22.57 -10.79 -20.85
N ALA A 381 23.38 -10.00 -21.56
CA ALA A 381 23.63 -8.60 -21.20
C ALA A 381 22.34 -7.75 -21.31
N MET A 382 21.57 -7.94 -22.38
CA MET A 382 20.29 -7.25 -22.59
C MET A 382 19.26 -7.64 -21.53
N SER A 383 19.16 -8.92 -21.16
CA SER A 383 18.27 -9.41 -20.10
C SER A 383 18.63 -8.82 -18.74
N ALA A 384 19.92 -8.75 -18.40
CA ALA A 384 20.35 -8.12 -17.15
C ALA A 384 19.96 -6.63 -17.11
N ALA A 385 20.12 -5.91 -18.22
CA ALA A 385 19.68 -4.51 -18.31
C ALA A 385 18.15 -4.38 -18.18
N LYS A 386 17.38 -5.21 -18.88
CA LYS A 386 15.91 -5.22 -18.82
C LYS A 386 15.38 -5.51 -17.42
N GLU A 387 16.01 -6.43 -16.68
CA GLU A 387 15.64 -6.76 -15.30
C GLU A 387 15.77 -5.54 -14.37
N THR A 388 16.80 -4.70 -14.54
CA THR A 388 16.97 -3.48 -13.72
C THR A 388 15.89 -2.42 -13.95
N VAL A 389 15.19 -2.48 -15.08
CA VAL A 389 14.09 -1.55 -15.42
C VAL A 389 12.71 -2.22 -15.36
N GLY A 390 12.62 -3.45 -14.83
CA GLY A 390 11.36 -4.18 -14.65
C GLY A 390 10.72 -4.70 -15.95
N LEU A 391 11.49 -4.83 -17.03
CA LEU A 391 11.04 -5.46 -18.27
C LEU A 391 11.44 -6.93 -18.29
N GLU A 392 10.48 -7.83 -18.52
CA GLU A 392 10.70 -9.28 -18.45
C GLU A 392 10.36 -9.99 -19.77
N GLY A 393 10.97 -11.16 -20.00
CA GLY A 393 10.62 -12.07 -21.10
C GLY A 393 11.42 -11.92 -22.40
N SER A 394 11.23 -12.89 -23.30
CA SER A 394 11.88 -12.99 -24.61
C SER A 394 10.90 -13.55 -25.66
N ALA A 395 11.18 -13.33 -26.95
CA ALA A 395 10.38 -13.88 -28.03
C ALA A 395 10.40 -15.43 -28.02
N MET A 396 11.55 -16.04 -27.71
CA MET A 396 11.66 -17.48 -27.59
C MET A 396 10.90 -18.02 -26.37
N GLY A 397 10.98 -17.33 -25.23
CA GLY A 397 10.20 -17.65 -24.05
C GLY A 397 8.69 -17.63 -24.33
N GLN A 398 8.20 -16.59 -25.01
CA GLN A 398 6.78 -16.53 -25.42
C GLN A 398 6.40 -17.66 -26.37
N TRP A 399 7.25 -17.98 -27.35
CA TRP A 399 7.02 -19.12 -28.24
C TRP A 399 6.86 -20.43 -27.48
N TRP A 400 7.69 -20.68 -26.46
CA TRP A 400 7.58 -21.86 -25.60
C TRP A 400 6.28 -21.87 -24.81
N LEU A 401 5.92 -20.74 -24.17
CA LEU A 401 4.67 -20.62 -23.41
C LEU A 401 3.46 -20.94 -24.28
N ASP A 402 3.40 -20.38 -25.49
CA ASP A 402 2.26 -20.59 -26.39
C ASP A 402 2.21 -22.00 -26.96
N THR A 403 3.37 -22.61 -27.24
CA THR A 403 3.42 -23.97 -27.78
C THR A 403 3.06 -25.01 -26.72
N ILE A 404 3.53 -24.85 -25.48
CA ILE A 404 3.11 -25.67 -24.34
C ILE A 404 1.62 -25.44 -24.07
N GLY A 405 1.16 -24.19 -24.08
CA GLY A 405 -0.25 -23.85 -23.92
C GLY A 405 -1.15 -24.56 -24.94
N ARG A 406 -0.75 -24.59 -26.22
CA ARG A 406 -1.47 -25.36 -27.25
C ARG A 406 -1.47 -26.86 -26.96
N ALA A 407 -0.35 -27.44 -26.54
CA ALA A 407 -0.27 -28.86 -26.19
C ALA A 407 -1.14 -29.24 -24.98
N LEU A 408 -1.42 -28.28 -24.09
CA LEU A 408 -2.31 -28.44 -22.93
C LEU A 408 -3.76 -28.01 -23.22
N GLU A 409 -4.11 -27.70 -24.46
CA GLU A 409 -5.43 -27.17 -24.84
C GLU A 409 -5.84 -25.93 -24.03
N GLU A 410 -4.91 -24.99 -23.89
CA GLU A 410 -5.13 -23.71 -23.20
C GLU A 410 -6.35 -22.98 -23.77
N GLY A 411 -7.15 -22.40 -22.88
CA GLY A 411 -8.44 -21.77 -23.21
C GLY A 411 -9.60 -22.75 -23.32
N LYS A 412 -9.36 -24.06 -23.48
CA LYS A 412 -10.38 -25.12 -23.42
C LYS A 412 -10.34 -25.86 -22.09
N ALA A 413 -9.28 -26.61 -21.82
CA ALA A 413 -9.13 -27.44 -20.62
C ALA A 413 -8.37 -26.73 -19.48
N PHE A 414 -7.31 -26.00 -19.84
CA PHE A 414 -6.42 -25.31 -18.92
C PHE A 414 -6.42 -23.79 -19.14
N GLU A 415 -6.04 -23.05 -18.11
CA GLU A 415 -5.78 -21.61 -18.12
C GLU A 415 -4.35 -21.37 -17.62
N ARG A 416 -3.58 -20.57 -18.36
CA ARG A 416 -2.23 -20.15 -17.96
C ARG A 416 -2.35 -19.06 -16.89
N MET A 417 -1.81 -19.33 -15.71
CA MET A 417 -2.02 -18.47 -14.55
C MET A 417 -0.88 -17.47 -14.35
N GLY A 418 0.34 -17.84 -14.72
CA GLY A 418 1.50 -16.98 -14.56
C GLY A 418 2.77 -17.63 -15.08
N SER A 419 3.76 -16.81 -15.37
CA SER A 419 5.09 -17.22 -15.80
C SER A 419 6.14 -16.22 -15.31
N ARG A 420 7.39 -16.67 -15.24
CA ARG A 420 8.55 -15.84 -14.90
C ARG A 420 9.75 -16.27 -15.73
N GLN A 421 10.47 -15.30 -16.30
CA GLN A 421 11.66 -15.55 -17.11
C GLN A 421 12.86 -14.73 -16.63
N LEU A 422 13.94 -15.41 -16.25
CA LEU A 422 15.23 -14.81 -15.95
C LEU A 422 16.25 -15.30 -16.98
N ALA A 423 16.56 -14.47 -17.97
CA ALA A 423 17.43 -14.83 -19.09
C ALA A 423 17.04 -16.20 -19.71
N GLY A 424 17.87 -17.23 -19.56
CA GLY A 424 17.64 -18.57 -20.11
C GLY A 424 16.73 -19.47 -19.26
N LEU A 425 16.31 -19.04 -18.06
CA LEU A 425 15.37 -19.79 -17.21
C LEU A 425 13.94 -19.30 -17.41
N LEU A 426 13.00 -20.23 -17.58
CA LEU A 426 11.57 -19.94 -17.67
C LEU A 426 10.80 -20.87 -16.74
N VAL A 427 9.82 -20.36 -16.01
CA VAL A 427 8.83 -21.16 -15.29
C VAL A 427 7.43 -20.67 -15.66
N SER A 428 6.48 -21.59 -15.80
CA SER A 428 5.08 -21.26 -16.06
C SER A 428 4.16 -22.32 -15.46
N LEU A 429 2.93 -21.92 -15.13
CA LEU A 429 1.93 -22.81 -14.58
C LEU A 429 0.57 -22.67 -15.25
N TRP A 430 -0.11 -23.81 -15.42
CA TRP A 430 -1.44 -23.94 -15.99
C TRP A 430 -2.35 -24.65 -15.00
N VAL A 431 -3.57 -24.16 -14.85
CA VAL A 431 -4.59 -24.74 -13.96
C VAL A 431 -5.81 -25.14 -14.75
N ARG A 432 -6.35 -26.32 -14.46
CA ARG A 432 -7.55 -26.83 -15.10
C ARG A 432 -8.76 -25.95 -14.72
N LYS A 433 -9.65 -25.68 -15.67
CA LYS A 433 -10.77 -24.74 -15.45
C LYS A 433 -11.65 -25.05 -14.24
N ASN A 434 -11.87 -26.32 -13.92
CA ASN A 434 -12.67 -26.74 -12.77
C ASN A 434 -11.98 -26.51 -11.40
N LEU A 435 -10.65 -26.33 -11.38
CA LEU A 435 -9.87 -26.01 -10.18
C LEU A 435 -9.53 -24.51 -10.10
N ARG A 436 -9.70 -23.78 -11.21
CA ARG A 436 -9.29 -22.37 -11.38
C ARG A 436 -9.80 -21.43 -10.29
N THR A 437 -11.03 -21.60 -9.84
CA THR A 437 -11.65 -20.77 -8.77
C THR A 437 -11.00 -20.97 -7.41
N HIS A 438 -10.25 -22.05 -7.23
CA HIS A 438 -9.54 -22.39 -6.00
C HIS A 438 -8.03 -22.14 -6.09
N VAL A 439 -7.53 -21.62 -7.22
CA VAL A 439 -6.11 -21.29 -7.38
C VAL A 439 -5.96 -19.80 -7.71
N GLY A 440 -5.15 -19.08 -6.94
CA GLY A 440 -4.97 -17.65 -7.08
C GLY A 440 -3.73 -17.13 -6.37
N ASP A 441 -3.67 -15.81 -6.16
CA ASP A 441 -2.55 -15.12 -5.48
C ASP A 441 -1.19 -15.54 -6.03
N ILE A 442 -1.07 -15.40 -7.35
CA ILE A 442 0.15 -15.75 -8.06
C ILE A 442 1.13 -14.60 -7.93
N ASP A 443 2.26 -14.91 -7.31
CA ASP A 443 3.40 -14.01 -7.19
C ASP A 443 4.61 -14.70 -7.86
N ALA A 444 5.54 -13.90 -8.37
CA ALA A 444 6.71 -14.41 -9.09
C ALA A 444 8.00 -13.82 -8.52
N GLY A 445 9.09 -14.59 -8.61
CA GLY A 445 10.39 -14.18 -8.10
C GLY A 445 11.53 -14.73 -8.96
N ALA A 446 12.69 -14.08 -8.90
CA ALA A 446 13.89 -14.50 -9.62
C ALA A 446 15.15 -14.19 -8.83
N VAL A 447 16.14 -15.09 -8.87
CA VAL A 447 17.43 -14.94 -8.20
C VAL A 447 18.56 -15.32 -9.16
N PRO A 448 19.35 -14.36 -9.67
CA PRO A 448 20.51 -14.63 -10.51
C PRO A 448 21.69 -15.19 -9.70
N CYS A 449 22.34 -16.24 -10.23
CA CYS A 449 23.53 -16.88 -9.65
C CYS A 449 24.74 -16.88 -10.58
N GLY A 450 24.62 -16.29 -11.78
CA GLY A 450 25.68 -16.20 -12.77
C GLY A 450 26.85 -15.33 -12.32
N PHE A 451 27.64 -14.85 -13.29
CA PHE A 451 28.83 -14.04 -13.00
C PHE A 451 28.49 -12.88 -12.04
N GLY A 452 29.25 -12.76 -10.95
CA GLY A 452 29.03 -11.76 -9.90
C GLY A 452 27.68 -11.81 -9.17
N ARG A 453 26.90 -12.90 -9.27
CA ARG A 453 25.49 -12.98 -8.80
C ARG A 453 24.55 -11.95 -9.47
N ALA A 454 24.94 -11.44 -10.64
CA ALA A 454 24.19 -10.41 -11.36
C ALA A 454 23.65 -10.88 -12.72
N ILE A 455 24.20 -11.97 -13.28
CA ILE A 455 23.79 -12.50 -14.58
C ILE A 455 22.84 -13.68 -14.40
N GLY A 456 21.73 -13.67 -15.15
CA GLY A 456 20.67 -14.68 -15.08
C GLY A 456 20.93 -15.99 -15.83
N ASN A 457 22.13 -16.26 -16.35
CA ASN A 457 22.43 -17.51 -17.08
C ASN A 457 22.45 -18.76 -16.18
N LYS A 458 22.53 -18.53 -14.87
CA LYS A 458 22.39 -19.48 -13.77
C LYS A 458 21.57 -18.81 -12.69
N GLY A 459 20.81 -19.57 -11.91
CA GLY A 459 19.93 -19.01 -10.89
C GLY A 459 18.67 -19.81 -10.67
N GLY A 460 17.64 -19.14 -10.16
CA GLY A 460 16.31 -19.69 -9.98
C GLY A 460 15.22 -18.70 -10.37
N VAL A 461 14.13 -19.20 -10.94
CA VAL A 461 12.86 -18.47 -11.13
C VAL A 461 11.75 -19.21 -10.42
N GLY A 462 10.92 -18.48 -9.69
CA GLY A 462 9.90 -19.02 -8.82
C GLY A 462 8.50 -18.52 -9.15
N LEU A 463 7.51 -19.38 -8.94
CA LEU A 463 6.10 -19.01 -8.84
C LEU A 463 5.58 -19.45 -7.47
N ARG A 464 4.95 -18.52 -6.76
CA ARG A 464 4.18 -18.77 -5.53
C ARG A 464 2.72 -18.67 -5.88
N ILE A 465 1.94 -19.66 -5.47
CA ILE A 465 0.48 -19.66 -5.63
C ILE A 465 -0.21 -20.01 -4.33
N ARG A 466 -1.49 -19.66 -4.26
CA ARG A 466 -2.41 -20.17 -3.26
C ARG A 466 -3.34 -21.21 -3.89
N VAL A 467 -3.39 -22.40 -3.31
CA VAL A 467 -4.34 -23.46 -3.68
C VAL A 467 -5.27 -23.67 -2.47
N TYR A 468 -6.55 -23.37 -2.65
CA TYR A 468 -7.52 -23.12 -1.59
C TYR A 468 -7.04 -21.99 -0.66
N ASP A 469 -6.48 -22.32 0.51
CA ASP A 469 -5.89 -21.37 1.45
C ASP A 469 -4.41 -21.71 1.81
N ARG A 470 -3.79 -22.64 1.06
CA ARG A 470 -2.41 -23.10 1.29
C ARG A 470 -1.44 -22.53 0.27
N ILE A 471 -0.25 -22.18 0.73
CA ILE A 471 0.81 -21.58 -0.08
C ILE A 471 1.68 -22.68 -0.66
N ILE A 472 1.80 -22.71 -1.98
CA ILE A 472 2.64 -23.65 -2.71
C ILE A 472 3.62 -22.87 -3.60
N CYS A 473 4.91 -23.17 -3.47
CA CYS A 473 5.98 -22.53 -4.24
C CYS A 473 6.66 -23.52 -5.17
N PHE A 474 6.92 -23.08 -6.40
CA PHE A 474 7.59 -23.83 -7.45
C PHE A 474 8.82 -23.05 -7.89
N VAL A 475 10.02 -23.64 -7.79
CA VAL A 475 11.28 -22.97 -8.11
C VAL A 475 12.03 -23.78 -9.17
N ASN A 476 12.07 -23.24 -10.38
CA ASN A 476 12.90 -23.77 -11.47
C ASN A 476 14.33 -23.24 -11.36
N CYS A 477 15.34 -24.10 -11.32
CA CYS A 477 16.75 -23.72 -11.19
C CYS A 477 17.61 -24.17 -12.37
N HIS A 478 18.68 -23.42 -12.57
CA HIS A 478 19.81 -23.81 -13.42
C HIS A 478 21.10 -23.50 -12.64
N LEU A 479 21.69 -24.53 -12.03
CA LEU A 479 22.84 -24.38 -11.12
C LEU A 479 24.18 -24.53 -11.85
N ALA A 480 25.29 -24.14 -11.19
CA ALA A 480 26.63 -24.19 -11.77
C ALA A 480 26.99 -25.54 -12.42
N ALA A 481 27.49 -25.46 -13.65
CA ALA A 481 27.93 -26.60 -14.44
C ALA A 481 29.34 -27.08 -14.06
N HIS A 482 29.79 -28.17 -14.69
CA HIS A 482 31.07 -28.87 -14.48
C HIS A 482 31.09 -29.86 -13.31
N LEU A 483 31.88 -30.93 -13.45
CA LEU A 483 31.91 -32.07 -12.52
C LEU A 483 32.37 -31.63 -11.12
N GLU A 484 33.38 -30.76 -11.08
CA GLU A 484 34.13 -30.33 -9.89
C GLU A 484 33.39 -29.24 -9.08
N ALA A 485 32.38 -28.60 -9.66
CA ALA A 485 31.74 -27.41 -9.10
C ALA A 485 30.64 -27.71 -8.04
N VAL A 486 30.77 -28.81 -7.29
CA VAL A 486 29.76 -29.26 -6.28
C VAL A 486 29.51 -28.16 -5.24
N ASN A 487 30.57 -27.64 -4.62
CA ASN A 487 30.45 -26.57 -3.62
C ASN A 487 29.79 -25.31 -4.19
N ARG A 488 29.97 -25.03 -5.49
CA ARG A 488 29.32 -23.89 -6.14
C ARG A 488 27.82 -24.14 -6.33
N ARG A 489 27.40 -25.35 -6.71
CA ARG A 489 25.98 -25.72 -6.80
C ARG A 489 25.28 -25.61 -5.44
N ASN A 490 25.95 -26.06 -4.37
CA ASN A 490 25.42 -25.90 -3.02
C ASN A 490 25.24 -24.41 -2.65
N ALA A 491 26.25 -23.59 -2.94
CA ALA A 491 26.19 -22.15 -2.70
C ALA A 491 25.16 -21.42 -3.57
N ASP A 492 24.89 -21.90 -4.79
CA ASP A 492 23.82 -21.39 -5.64
C ASP A 492 22.45 -21.74 -5.03
N PHE A 493 22.24 -22.98 -4.57
CA PHE A 493 21.03 -23.40 -3.86
C PHE A 493 20.78 -22.53 -2.61
N ASP A 494 21.77 -22.41 -1.72
CA ASP A 494 21.62 -21.62 -0.49
C ASP A 494 21.29 -20.15 -0.79
N HIS A 495 21.90 -19.60 -1.85
CA HIS A 495 21.62 -18.24 -2.28
C HIS A 495 20.18 -18.09 -2.78
N ILE A 496 19.71 -19.00 -3.63
CA ILE A 496 18.33 -19.00 -4.13
C ILE A 496 17.35 -19.16 -2.97
N TYR A 497 17.58 -20.12 -2.07
CA TYR A 497 16.68 -20.40 -0.95
C TYR A 497 16.52 -19.19 -0.02
N ARG A 498 17.60 -18.46 0.25
CA ARG A 498 17.58 -17.27 1.14
C ARG A 498 17.06 -16.00 0.49
N ASN A 499 17.22 -15.84 -0.82
CA ASN A 499 16.97 -14.56 -1.51
C ASN A 499 15.76 -14.61 -2.46
N MET A 500 15.08 -15.76 -2.60
CA MET A 500 13.84 -15.84 -3.36
C MET A 500 12.73 -15.12 -2.59
N VAL A 501 12.34 -13.96 -3.10
CA VAL A 501 11.22 -13.15 -2.60
C VAL A 501 10.17 -13.04 -3.69
N PHE A 502 8.91 -13.25 -3.32
CA PHE A 502 7.78 -13.16 -4.23
C PHE A 502 7.10 -11.80 -4.04
N THR A 503 7.51 -10.82 -4.83
CA THR A 503 6.84 -9.52 -4.84
C THR A 503 5.61 -9.58 -5.74
N ARG A 504 4.50 -8.99 -5.28
CA ARG A 504 3.39 -8.69 -6.16
C ARG A 504 3.89 -7.72 -7.22
N THR A 505 3.74 -8.07 -8.49
CA THR A 505 3.72 -7.10 -9.57
C THR A 505 2.44 -6.28 -9.41
N SER A 506 2.39 -5.42 -8.38
CA SER A 506 1.38 -4.40 -8.31
C SER A 506 1.53 -3.54 -9.55
N SER A 507 0.40 -3.30 -10.19
CA SER A 507 0.09 -2.35 -11.26
C SER A 507 0.53 -0.91 -10.96
N LEU A 508 1.81 -0.70 -10.63
CA LEU A 508 2.50 0.59 -10.57
C LEU A 508 2.66 1.21 -11.98
N LEU A 509 2.25 0.50 -13.03
CA LEU A 509 2.31 0.98 -14.41
C LEU A 509 1.11 1.84 -14.85
N ASN A 510 0.05 1.97 -14.05
CA ASN A 510 -1.09 2.81 -14.45
C ASN A 510 -0.96 4.31 -14.13
N THR A 511 0.10 4.74 -13.42
CA THR A 511 0.39 6.18 -13.20
C THR A 511 1.62 6.70 -13.94
N ALA A 512 2.39 5.83 -14.60
CA ALA A 512 3.61 6.21 -15.34
C ALA A 512 3.50 6.08 -16.87
N ALA A 513 2.30 5.79 -17.41
CA ALA A 513 2.12 5.55 -18.84
C ALA A 513 2.22 6.81 -19.74
N GLY A 514 2.38 8.01 -19.18
CA GLY A 514 2.42 9.27 -19.95
C GLY A 514 3.81 9.84 -20.27
N MET A 515 4.86 9.48 -19.52
CA MET A 515 6.13 10.25 -19.54
C MET A 515 7.37 9.46 -19.98
N VAL A 516 7.31 8.12 -19.96
CA VAL A 516 8.46 7.26 -20.28
C VAL A 516 8.81 7.20 -21.78
N PRO A 517 7.85 7.25 -22.75
CA PRO A 517 8.21 7.22 -24.18
C PRO A 517 9.02 8.44 -24.63
N TYR A 518 8.78 9.61 -24.04
CA TYR A 518 9.43 10.87 -24.42
C TYR A 518 10.86 10.99 -23.90
N LEU A 519 11.13 10.47 -22.70
CA LEU A 519 12.49 10.48 -22.14
C LEU A 519 13.42 9.48 -22.86
N PHE A 520 12.87 8.36 -23.33
CA PHE A 520 13.61 7.36 -24.11
C PHE A 520 13.96 7.84 -25.52
N LEU A 521 13.09 8.60 -26.17
CA LEU A 521 13.37 9.18 -27.49
C LEU A 521 14.52 10.20 -27.41
N LEU A 522 14.55 11.03 -26.36
CA LEU A 522 15.63 12.00 -26.12
C LEU A 522 16.97 11.33 -25.79
N CYS A 523 16.96 10.27 -24.97
CA CYS A 523 18.20 9.56 -24.62
C CYS A 523 18.76 8.72 -25.78
N SER A 524 17.92 8.08 -26.59
CA SER A 524 18.37 7.34 -27.78
C SER A 524 18.97 8.24 -28.86
N LEU A 525 18.43 9.45 -29.06
CA LEU A 525 19.01 10.43 -29.98
C LEU A 525 20.36 10.98 -29.48
N ALA A 526 20.51 11.18 -28.16
CA ALA A 526 21.79 11.58 -27.57
C ALA A 526 22.85 10.47 -27.65
N PHE A 527 22.43 9.21 -27.47
CA PHE A 527 23.35 8.07 -27.54
C PHE A 527 23.75 7.73 -28.97
N SER A 528 22.84 7.84 -29.95
CA SER A 528 23.17 7.58 -31.35
C SER A 528 24.11 8.64 -31.93
N THR A 529 23.94 9.91 -31.53
CA THR A 529 24.84 11.00 -31.94
C THR A 529 26.23 10.90 -31.30
N TYR A 530 26.31 10.44 -30.05
CA TYR A 530 27.59 10.16 -29.38
C TYR A 530 28.32 8.95 -29.98
N LEU A 531 27.59 7.89 -30.34
CA LEU A 531 28.16 6.70 -30.98
C LEU A 531 28.61 6.98 -32.42
N PHE A 532 27.87 7.80 -33.17
CA PHE A 532 28.29 8.28 -34.49
C PHE A 532 29.54 9.16 -34.42
N TRP A 533 29.67 9.98 -33.38
CA TRP A 533 30.86 10.80 -33.16
C TRP A 533 32.10 9.93 -32.84
N LEU A 534 31.93 8.89 -32.01
CA LEU A 534 32.99 7.92 -31.70
C LEU A 534 33.43 7.14 -32.95
N LEU A 535 32.48 6.70 -33.77
CA LEU A 535 32.76 5.95 -35.01
C LEU A 535 33.36 6.81 -36.13
N TYR A 536 33.03 8.11 -36.18
CA TYR A 536 33.61 9.05 -37.15
C TYR A 536 35.01 9.55 -36.74
N SER A 537 35.33 9.53 -35.44
CA SER A 537 36.58 10.10 -34.91
C SER A 537 37.75 9.12 -34.84
N SER A 538 37.51 7.81 -34.91
CA SER A 538 38.58 6.80 -34.86
C SER A 538 38.73 6.08 -36.21
N GLY A 539 39.51 6.68 -37.11
CA GLY A 539 40.02 5.97 -38.29
C GLY A 539 41.03 4.88 -37.89
N LEU A 540 40.75 3.65 -38.33
CA LEU A 540 41.54 2.40 -38.26
C LEU A 540 41.49 1.51 -36.99
N PRO A 541 41.68 0.18 -37.17
CA PRO A 541 41.16 -0.88 -36.31
C PRO A 541 42.24 -1.50 -35.42
N LEU A 542 41.91 -1.96 -34.21
CA LEU A 542 42.63 -3.09 -33.59
C LEU A 542 41.93 -3.66 -32.34
N VAL A 543 41.73 -4.98 -32.38
CA VAL A 543 42.13 -6.02 -31.40
C VAL A 543 42.10 -5.67 -29.90
N LEU A 544 41.28 -6.43 -29.16
CA LEU A 544 41.15 -6.41 -27.71
C LEU A 544 42.14 -7.38 -27.03
N SER A 545 42.98 -6.87 -26.11
CA SER A 545 43.54 -7.67 -25.00
C SER A 545 43.72 -6.86 -23.71
N VAL A 546 42.91 -7.22 -22.70
CA VAL A 546 43.07 -7.31 -21.23
C VAL A 546 43.56 -6.12 -20.35
N THR A 547 42.82 -5.98 -19.24
CA THR A 547 43.16 -5.52 -17.86
C THR A 547 42.86 -4.06 -17.45
N ALA A 548 41.82 -3.92 -16.61
CA ALA A 548 41.81 -3.00 -15.47
C ALA A 548 40.76 -3.50 -14.46
N GLY A 549 41.18 -3.72 -13.21
CA GLY A 549 40.32 -4.14 -12.12
C GLY A 549 39.44 -3.00 -11.62
N VAL A 550 38.21 -3.34 -11.24
CA VAL A 550 37.39 -2.54 -10.35
C VAL A 550 36.80 -3.50 -9.31
N SER A 551 37.31 -3.38 -8.09
CA SER A 551 36.71 -3.97 -6.89
C SER A 551 35.57 -3.07 -6.44
N THR A 552 34.34 -3.55 -6.47
CA THR A 552 33.20 -2.94 -5.77
C THR A 552 32.78 -3.85 -4.64
N ALA A 553 33.41 -3.65 -3.48
CA ALA A 553 32.90 -4.11 -2.21
C ALA A 553 31.63 -3.31 -1.90
N VAL A 554 30.47 -3.97 -1.95
CA VAL A 554 29.24 -3.44 -1.36
C VAL A 554 29.38 -3.60 0.15
N HIS A 555 29.90 -2.56 0.80
CA HIS A 555 29.79 -2.43 2.25
C HIS A 555 28.33 -2.15 2.59
N VAL A 556 27.63 -3.18 3.06
CA VAL A 556 26.41 -3.03 3.86
C VAL A 556 26.82 -2.29 5.14
N LEU A 557 26.32 -1.06 5.30
CA LEU A 557 26.56 -0.26 6.49
C LEU A 557 25.78 -0.89 7.67
N ARG A 558 26.48 -1.70 8.47
CA ARG A 558 25.99 -2.25 9.73
C ARG A 558 26.24 -1.19 10.82
N GLY A 559 25.19 -0.51 11.25
CA GLY A 559 25.26 0.38 12.41
C GLY A 559 25.53 -0.42 13.68
N ALA A 560 26.61 -0.11 14.38
CA ALA A 560 26.93 -0.67 15.69
C ALA A 560 26.40 0.24 16.81
N ASN A 561 25.93 -0.40 17.89
CA ASN A 561 25.58 0.11 19.22
C ASN A 561 24.13 0.58 19.44
N ALA A 562 23.24 -0.40 19.68
CA ALA A 562 22.23 -0.31 20.73
C ALA A 562 22.03 -1.72 21.33
N THR A 563 22.14 -1.82 22.63
CA THR A 563 22.15 -3.05 23.42
C THR A 563 20.79 -3.77 23.43
N GLY A 564 20.81 -5.07 23.11
CA GLY A 564 19.93 -6.08 23.70
C GLY A 564 18.44 -6.08 23.30
N VAL A 565 18.12 -6.42 22.04
CA VAL A 565 16.84 -7.06 21.68
C VAL A 565 17.14 -8.11 20.62
N SER A 566 16.65 -9.34 20.81
CA SER A 566 16.86 -10.48 19.90
C SER A 566 16.41 -10.14 18.47
N SER A 567 17.36 -10.02 17.55
CA SER A 567 17.09 -9.87 16.12
C SER A 567 16.67 -11.22 15.54
N GLU A 568 15.38 -11.46 15.37
CA GLU A 568 14.94 -12.49 14.42
C GLU A 568 15.32 -12.02 13.01
N GLU A 569 16.20 -12.76 12.33
CA GLU A 569 16.44 -12.55 10.90
C GLU A 569 15.11 -12.71 10.12
N PRO A 570 14.84 -11.88 9.10
CA PRO A 570 13.63 -12.02 8.30
C PRO A 570 13.57 -13.42 7.67
N LYS A 571 12.49 -14.17 7.98
CA LYS A 571 12.26 -15.52 7.44
C LYS A 571 12.08 -15.42 5.91
N ALA A 572 12.74 -16.30 5.16
CA ALA A 572 12.61 -16.35 3.71
C ALA A 572 11.23 -16.87 3.29
N ASP A 573 10.61 -16.31 2.25
CA ASP A 573 9.25 -16.66 1.78
C ASP A 573 9.06 -18.17 1.54
N LEU A 574 10.10 -18.86 1.07
CA LEU A 574 10.07 -20.31 0.83
C LEU A 574 9.96 -21.14 2.11
N SER A 575 10.38 -20.59 3.26
CA SER A 575 10.26 -21.26 4.57
C SER A 575 8.82 -21.26 5.09
N GLU A 576 8.02 -20.25 4.72
CA GLU A 576 6.62 -20.10 5.15
C GLU A 576 5.63 -20.91 4.29
N ALA A 577 6.05 -21.36 3.10
CA ALA A 577 5.18 -22.13 2.22
C ALA A 577 4.81 -23.50 2.82
N ASP A 578 3.57 -23.95 2.62
CA ASP A 578 3.12 -25.28 3.04
C ASP A 578 3.77 -26.38 2.18
N MET A 579 4.04 -26.08 0.91
CA MET A 579 4.76 -26.95 0.00
C MET A 579 5.74 -26.16 -0.88
N VAL A 580 6.95 -26.68 -1.04
CA VAL A 580 7.96 -26.13 -1.95
C VAL A 580 8.45 -27.24 -2.86
N VAL A 581 8.52 -26.95 -4.16
CA VAL A 581 9.12 -27.85 -5.14
C VAL A 581 10.26 -27.13 -5.84
N PHE A 582 11.47 -27.65 -5.68
CA PHE A 582 12.62 -27.29 -6.50
C PHE A 582 12.73 -28.26 -7.66
N PHE A 583 12.90 -27.75 -8.86
CA PHE A 583 13.10 -28.56 -10.05
C PHE A 583 14.00 -27.82 -11.05
N GLY A 584 14.56 -28.53 -12.01
CA GLY A 584 15.43 -27.89 -12.99
C GLY A 584 16.65 -28.72 -13.37
N ASP A 585 17.57 -28.07 -14.07
CA ASP A 585 18.93 -28.57 -14.30
C ASP A 585 19.82 -28.16 -13.11
N PHE A 586 19.92 -29.06 -12.13
CA PHE A 586 20.77 -28.85 -10.97
C PHE A 586 22.24 -29.15 -11.25
N ASN A 587 22.58 -29.71 -12.41
CA ASN A 587 23.95 -29.97 -12.86
C ASN A 587 24.84 -30.84 -11.96
N TYR A 588 24.29 -31.54 -10.96
CA TYR A 588 25.04 -32.56 -10.21
C TYR A 588 25.35 -33.76 -11.12
N ARG A 589 26.53 -34.35 -10.90
CA ARG A 589 27.12 -35.37 -11.79
C ARG A 589 27.42 -36.66 -11.05
N LEU A 590 27.87 -37.66 -11.79
CA LEU A 590 28.43 -38.89 -11.22
C LEU A 590 29.91 -38.70 -10.89
N PHE A 591 30.32 -39.03 -9.67
CA PHE A 591 31.73 -38.94 -9.24
C PHE A 591 32.40 -40.32 -9.16
N GLY A 592 33.72 -40.36 -9.31
CA GLY A 592 34.51 -41.58 -9.11
C GLY A 592 34.17 -42.73 -10.07
N ILE A 593 33.71 -42.41 -11.28
CA ILE A 593 33.38 -43.36 -12.34
C ILE A 593 33.86 -42.80 -13.68
N SER A 594 34.38 -43.66 -14.56
CA SER A 594 34.75 -43.29 -15.92
C SER A 594 33.53 -43.25 -16.86
N TYR A 595 33.72 -42.66 -18.05
CA TYR A 595 32.68 -42.63 -19.08
C TYR A 595 32.24 -44.05 -19.49
N ASP A 596 33.19 -44.95 -19.74
CA ASP A 596 32.91 -46.30 -20.23
C ASP A 596 32.19 -47.13 -19.16
N GLU A 597 32.63 -47.09 -17.90
CA GLU A 597 31.93 -47.77 -16.79
C GLU A 597 30.51 -47.25 -16.60
N ALA A 598 30.31 -45.93 -16.65
CA ALA A 598 28.97 -45.34 -16.55
C ALA A 598 28.07 -45.82 -17.69
N ARG A 599 28.62 -45.96 -18.91
CA ARG A 599 27.89 -46.46 -20.07
C ARG A 599 27.52 -47.92 -19.94
N ASP A 600 28.44 -48.74 -19.43
CA ASP A 600 28.21 -50.15 -19.17
C ASP A 600 27.07 -50.34 -18.15
N PHE A 601 27.10 -49.65 -17.02
CA PHE A 601 26.02 -49.72 -16.03
C PHE A 601 24.67 -49.23 -16.57
N VAL A 602 24.67 -48.18 -17.41
CA VAL A 602 23.44 -47.73 -18.09
C VAL A 602 22.90 -48.81 -19.02
N SER A 603 23.78 -49.48 -19.79
CA SER A 603 23.38 -50.54 -20.74
C SER A 603 22.78 -51.76 -20.02
N GLN A 604 23.33 -52.10 -18.85
CA GLN A 604 22.87 -53.19 -17.99
C GLN A 604 21.67 -52.79 -17.11
N ARG A 605 21.23 -51.52 -17.18
CA ARG A 605 20.18 -50.93 -16.32
C ARG A 605 20.48 -51.04 -14.82
N CYS A 606 21.77 -51.10 -14.46
CA CYS A 606 22.26 -51.15 -13.09
C CYS A 606 22.27 -49.76 -12.44
N PHE A 607 21.09 -49.14 -12.34
CA PHE A 607 20.97 -47.76 -11.86
C PHE A 607 21.24 -47.62 -10.35
N ASP A 608 21.16 -48.70 -9.56
CA ASP A 608 21.50 -48.69 -8.13
C ASP A 608 22.95 -48.24 -7.89
N TRP A 609 23.89 -48.87 -8.59
CA TRP A 609 25.31 -48.51 -8.52
C TRP A 609 25.60 -47.08 -8.97
N LEU A 610 24.93 -46.62 -10.03
CA LEU A 610 25.06 -45.23 -10.48
C LEU A 610 24.50 -44.23 -9.46
N ARG A 611 23.41 -44.56 -8.76
CA ARG A 611 22.83 -43.70 -7.71
C ARG A 611 23.75 -43.53 -6.50
N GLU A 612 24.60 -44.51 -6.19
CA GLU A 612 25.62 -44.39 -5.13
C GLU A 612 26.72 -43.39 -5.50
N LYS A 613 26.92 -43.14 -6.80
CA LYS A 613 27.88 -42.19 -7.33
C LYS A 613 27.26 -40.81 -7.64
N ASP A 614 26.00 -40.58 -7.31
CA ASP A 614 25.30 -39.31 -7.58
C ASP A 614 25.64 -38.24 -6.54
N GLN A 615 26.30 -37.16 -6.97
CA GLN A 615 26.73 -36.07 -6.09
C GLN A 615 25.57 -35.45 -5.31
N LEU A 616 24.40 -35.25 -5.94
CA LEU A 616 23.27 -34.62 -5.25
C LEU A 616 22.79 -35.48 -4.07
N ARG A 617 22.67 -36.79 -4.26
CA ARG A 617 22.27 -37.71 -3.18
C ARG A 617 23.27 -37.71 -2.03
N GLU A 618 24.56 -37.67 -2.32
CA GLU A 618 25.61 -37.56 -1.31
C GLU A 618 25.48 -36.25 -0.51
N GLU A 619 25.34 -35.12 -1.20
CA GLU A 619 25.25 -33.79 -0.56
C GLU A 619 23.95 -33.60 0.23
N MET A 620 22.83 -34.16 -0.24
CA MET A 620 21.57 -34.21 0.52
C MET A 620 21.70 -35.11 1.76
N LYS A 621 22.33 -36.29 1.65
CA LYS A 621 22.57 -37.20 2.77
C LYS A 621 23.49 -36.57 3.83
N ALA A 622 24.47 -35.78 3.38
CA ALA A 622 25.35 -35.00 4.25
C ALA A 622 24.68 -33.75 4.86
N GLY A 623 23.41 -33.45 4.50
CA GLY A 623 22.67 -32.31 5.02
C GLY A 623 23.20 -30.95 4.52
N LYS A 624 23.92 -30.92 3.39
CA LYS A 624 24.53 -29.69 2.85
C LYS A 624 23.58 -28.90 1.94
N VAL A 625 22.61 -29.57 1.32
CA VAL A 625 21.62 -28.97 0.42
C VAL A 625 20.25 -29.61 0.59
N PHE A 626 19.18 -28.88 0.26
CA PHE A 626 17.80 -29.37 0.26
C PHE A 626 17.38 -30.06 1.58
N GLN A 627 17.79 -29.51 2.73
CA GLN A 627 17.52 -30.08 4.04
C GLN A 627 16.01 -30.22 4.27
N GLY A 628 15.59 -31.39 4.76
CA GLY A 628 14.17 -31.72 4.98
C GLY A 628 13.34 -31.95 3.71
N MET A 629 13.95 -31.87 2.52
CA MET A 629 13.27 -32.17 1.26
C MET A 629 13.48 -33.63 0.83
N ARG A 630 12.62 -34.09 -0.09
CA ARG A 630 12.57 -35.47 -0.56
C ARG A 630 12.58 -35.53 -2.08
N GLU A 631 13.11 -36.62 -2.60
CA GLU A 631 13.12 -36.96 -4.02
C GLU A 631 12.61 -38.40 -4.18
N ALA A 632 11.83 -38.66 -5.23
CA ALA A 632 11.43 -40.03 -5.55
C ALA A 632 12.64 -40.88 -5.99
N LEU A 633 12.52 -42.20 -5.83
CA LEU A 633 13.50 -43.12 -6.36
C LEU A 633 13.58 -42.99 -7.90
N ILE A 634 14.76 -42.60 -8.39
CA ILE A 634 15.04 -42.50 -9.82
C ILE A 634 15.12 -43.90 -10.42
N LYS A 635 14.21 -44.24 -11.34
CA LYS A 635 14.17 -45.54 -12.04
C LYS A 635 14.49 -45.44 -13.54
N PHE A 636 14.89 -44.26 -13.99
CA PHE A 636 15.18 -43.95 -15.39
C PHE A 636 16.68 -43.68 -15.62
N PRO A 637 17.18 -43.84 -16.87
CA PRO A 637 18.58 -43.58 -17.20
C PRO A 637 19.01 -42.12 -16.96
N PRO A 638 20.32 -41.83 -16.81
CA PRO A 638 20.84 -40.47 -16.77
C PRO A 638 20.35 -39.60 -17.94
N THR A 639 19.92 -38.37 -17.67
CA THR A 639 19.23 -37.51 -18.66
C THR A 639 20.18 -36.65 -19.49
N TYR A 640 21.46 -36.63 -19.13
CA TYR A 640 22.55 -35.90 -19.78
C TYR A 640 23.75 -36.84 -19.98
N LYS A 641 24.62 -36.70 -20.98
CA LYS A 641 24.56 -35.83 -22.17
C LYS A 641 24.26 -36.67 -23.40
N PHE A 642 23.28 -36.25 -24.20
CA PHE A 642 22.91 -36.89 -25.46
C PHE A 642 23.37 -36.10 -26.67
N GLU A 643 23.57 -36.79 -27.78
CA GLU A 643 23.59 -36.18 -29.10
C GLU A 643 22.16 -35.92 -29.57
N ARG A 644 21.93 -34.73 -30.14
CA ARG A 644 20.61 -34.33 -30.63
C ARG A 644 20.18 -35.22 -31.78
N HIS A 645 18.88 -35.48 -31.86
CA HIS A 645 18.23 -36.29 -32.90
C HIS A 645 18.70 -37.76 -33.00
N LYS A 646 19.53 -38.24 -32.06
CA LYS A 646 19.85 -39.67 -31.93
C LYS A 646 18.92 -40.34 -30.91
N PRO A 647 18.10 -41.32 -31.33
CA PRO A 647 17.18 -42.01 -30.44
C PRO A 647 17.87 -43.05 -29.57
N GLY A 648 17.24 -43.38 -28.44
CA GLY A 648 17.64 -44.47 -27.55
C GLY A 648 18.94 -44.25 -26.78
N LEU A 649 19.35 -45.29 -26.05
CA LEU A 649 20.55 -45.26 -25.20
C LEU A 649 21.86 -45.30 -25.99
N GLY A 650 21.83 -45.49 -27.31
CA GLY A 650 22.99 -45.31 -28.19
C GLY A 650 23.34 -43.84 -28.43
N GLY A 651 22.46 -42.90 -28.04
CA GLY A 651 22.63 -41.47 -28.27
C GLY A 651 23.43 -40.72 -27.21
N TYR A 652 24.03 -41.37 -26.21
CA TYR A 652 24.91 -40.63 -25.28
C TYR A 652 26.17 -40.15 -26.00
N ASP A 653 26.69 -39.02 -25.56
CA ASP A 653 27.82 -38.29 -26.17
C ASP A 653 28.98 -39.21 -26.59
N SER A 654 29.13 -39.42 -27.89
CA SER A 654 30.25 -40.17 -28.49
C SER A 654 31.32 -39.23 -29.09
N GLY A 655 31.18 -37.93 -28.85
CA GLY A 655 32.12 -36.91 -29.31
C GLY A 655 33.42 -36.88 -28.51
N GLU A 656 34.36 -36.02 -28.93
CA GLU A 656 35.71 -35.93 -28.37
C GLU A 656 35.76 -35.66 -26.86
N LYS A 657 34.74 -34.99 -26.30
CA LYS A 657 34.69 -34.62 -24.87
C LYS A 657 34.19 -35.75 -23.96
N LYS A 658 33.62 -36.83 -24.51
CA LYS A 658 33.08 -38.01 -23.81
C LYS A 658 32.50 -37.68 -22.43
N ARG A 659 31.45 -36.85 -22.39
CA ARG A 659 30.86 -36.41 -21.11
C ARG A 659 30.18 -37.58 -20.41
N ILE A 660 30.57 -37.85 -19.16
CA ILE A 660 30.00 -38.91 -18.32
C ILE A 660 28.48 -38.69 -18.18
N PRO A 661 27.65 -39.72 -18.43
CA PRO A 661 26.22 -39.65 -18.19
C PRO A 661 25.86 -39.18 -16.77
N ALA A 662 24.89 -38.28 -16.60
CA ALA A 662 24.48 -37.75 -15.31
C ALA A 662 22.98 -37.45 -15.21
N TRP A 663 22.43 -37.53 -13.99
CA TRP A 663 21.07 -37.05 -13.66
C TRP A 663 21.13 -35.57 -13.26
N CYS A 664 21.30 -34.72 -14.26
CA CYS A 664 21.31 -33.26 -14.09
C CYS A 664 19.91 -32.71 -13.77
N ASP A 665 18.89 -33.29 -14.40
CA ASP A 665 17.50 -32.80 -14.38
C ASP A 665 16.69 -33.47 -13.26
N ARG A 666 16.25 -32.70 -12.24
CA ARG A 666 15.74 -33.25 -10.97
C ARG A 666 14.48 -32.54 -10.48
N ILE A 667 13.72 -33.22 -9.61
CA ILE A 667 12.50 -32.67 -8.97
C ILE A 667 12.50 -33.09 -7.50
N ILE A 668 12.66 -32.11 -6.61
CA ILE A 668 12.79 -32.27 -5.15
C ILE A 668 11.68 -31.45 -4.48
N TYR A 669 11.09 -31.97 -3.40
CA TYR A 669 9.99 -31.29 -2.73
C TYR A 669 10.01 -31.38 -1.21
N ARG A 670 9.40 -30.38 -0.57
CA ARG A 670 9.00 -30.37 0.84
C ARG A 670 7.49 -30.17 0.91
N ASP A 671 6.84 -30.89 1.80
CA ASP A 671 5.45 -30.65 2.20
C ASP A 671 5.41 -30.39 3.73
N THR A 672 4.22 -30.32 4.33
CA THR A 672 4.11 -30.04 5.78
C THR A 672 4.44 -31.23 6.69
N ARG A 673 4.67 -32.42 6.13
CA ARG A 673 4.97 -33.59 6.96
C ARG A 673 6.39 -33.55 7.50
N SER A 674 6.50 -33.67 8.81
CA SER A 674 7.74 -33.92 9.53
C SER A 674 8.20 -35.38 9.45
N ALA A 675 7.27 -36.33 9.27
CA ALA A 675 7.54 -37.76 9.19
C ALA A 675 6.79 -38.44 8.02
N PRO A 676 7.27 -39.58 7.49
CA PRO A 676 6.67 -40.24 6.33
C PRO A 676 5.20 -40.66 6.51
N VAL A 677 4.79 -40.95 7.75
CA VAL A 677 3.48 -41.56 8.10
C VAL A 677 2.44 -40.52 8.55
N SER A 678 2.77 -39.23 8.56
CA SER A 678 1.85 -38.18 9.02
C SER A 678 0.62 -38.03 8.11
N GLU A 679 -0.56 -37.94 8.73
CA GLU A 679 -1.83 -37.71 8.04
C GLU A 679 -2.08 -36.22 7.75
N CYS A 680 -2.98 -35.94 6.81
CA CYS A 680 -3.32 -34.57 6.41
C CYS A 680 -4.47 -34.02 7.26
N ASN A 681 -4.24 -32.93 7.97
CA ASN A 681 -5.18 -32.21 8.83
C ASN A 681 -4.81 -30.71 8.88
N LEU A 682 -5.42 -29.86 9.72
CA LEU A 682 -5.05 -28.43 9.70
C LEU A 682 -3.64 -28.13 10.26
N ASP A 683 -3.09 -28.99 11.12
CA ASP A 683 -1.71 -28.88 11.63
C ASP A 683 -0.66 -29.38 10.62
N CYS A 684 -1.04 -30.33 9.76
CA CYS A 684 -0.27 -30.86 8.65
C CYS A 684 -1.04 -30.69 7.32
N PRO A 685 -1.24 -29.44 6.86
CA PRO A 685 -2.24 -29.12 5.85
C PRO A 685 -1.93 -29.57 4.44
N VAL A 686 -0.68 -29.88 4.11
CA VAL A 686 -0.29 -30.33 2.77
C VAL A 686 0.56 -31.58 2.86
N VAL A 687 0.05 -32.67 2.27
CA VAL A 687 0.68 -33.99 2.26
C VAL A 687 0.77 -34.51 0.83
N SER A 688 1.99 -34.71 0.33
CA SER A 688 2.26 -35.03 -1.07
C SER A 688 2.84 -36.43 -1.27
N SER A 689 2.18 -37.24 -2.08
CA SER A 689 2.67 -38.56 -2.52
C SER A 689 3.01 -38.53 -4.00
N ILE A 690 4.10 -39.19 -4.40
CA ILE A 690 4.52 -39.28 -5.81
C ILE A 690 3.81 -40.46 -6.47
N LEU A 691 3.08 -40.19 -7.55
CA LEU A 691 2.42 -41.18 -8.40
C LEU A 691 3.34 -41.67 -9.52
N GLN A 692 4.18 -40.78 -10.05
CA GLN A 692 5.06 -41.06 -11.18
C GLN A 692 6.29 -40.15 -11.14
N TYR A 693 7.46 -40.69 -11.47
CA TYR A 693 8.71 -39.93 -11.65
C TYR A 693 9.56 -40.58 -12.74
N ASP A 694 9.62 -39.95 -13.91
CA ASP A 694 10.16 -40.53 -15.15
C ASP A 694 10.81 -39.48 -16.06
N ALA A 695 11.71 -39.96 -16.94
CA ALA A 695 12.31 -39.19 -18.02
C ALA A 695 11.78 -39.68 -19.37
N CYS A 696 11.50 -38.75 -20.29
CA CYS A 696 11.01 -39.08 -21.63
C CYS A 696 12.19 -39.32 -22.57
N MET A 697 12.69 -40.57 -22.57
CA MET A 697 13.90 -40.95 -23.32
C MET A 697 13.74 -40.88 -24.84
N ASP A 698 12.51 -40.94 -25.34
CA ASP A 698 12.18 -40.87 -26.78
C ASP A 698 12.30 -39.45 -27.36
N VAL A 699 12.38 -38.43 -26.50
CA VAL A 699 12.54 -37.03 -26.91
C VAL A 699 14.01 -36.75 -27.24
N THR A 700 14.28 -36.23 -28.44
CA THR A 700 15.65 -36.08 -28.96
C THR A 700 16.04 -34.65 -29.35
N ASP A 701 15.17 -33.66 -29.12
CA ASP A 701 15.36 -32.26 -29.55
C ASP A 701 16.53 -31.55 -28.82
N SER A 702 16.94 -32.07 -27.66
CA SER A 702 17.99 -31.51 -26.81
C SER A 702 19.03 -32.57 -26.44
N ASP A 703 20.20 -32.11 -25.99
CA ASP A 703 21.21 -32.96 -25.35
C ASP A 703 20.83 -33.37 -23.92
N HIS A 704 19.69 -32.87 -23.42
CA HIS A 704 19.00 -33.34 -22.22
C HIS A 704 17.66 -34.01 -22.55
N LYS A 705 17.26 -34.94 -21.69
CA LYS A 705 15.93 -35.57 -21.71
C LYS A 705 14.97 -34.86 -20.75
N PRO A 706 13.75 -34.51 -21.17
CA PRO A 706 12.78 -33.90 -20.28
C PRO A 706 12.39 -34.88 -19.16
N VAL A 707 12.24 -34.35 -17.96
CA VAL A 707 11.85 -35.09 -16.75
C VAL A 707 10.49 -34.61 -16.28
N ARG A 708 9.67 -35.51 -15.75
CA ARG A 708 8.38 -35.17 -15.15
C ARG A 708 8.13 -35.93 -13.87
N CYS A 709 7.39 -35.30 -12.95
CA CYS A 709 6.93 -35.91 -11.72
C CYS A 709 5.46 -35.56 -11.50
N LYS A 710 4.65 -36.58 -11.22
CA LYS A 710 3.23 -36.44 -10.93
C LYS A 710 2.98 -36.66 -9.45
N PHE A 711 2.47 -35.64 -8.78
CA PHE A 711 2.10 -35.65 -7.38
C PHE A 711 0.60 -35.88 -7.22
N ASN A 712 0.23 -36.59 -6.16
CA ASN A 712 -1.08 -36.49 -5.53
C ASN A 712 -0.91 -35.74 -4.21
N VAL A 713 -1.49 -34.55 -4.12
CA VAL A 713 -1.35 -33.62 -3.02
C VAL A 713 -2.67 -33.57 -2.26
N LYS A 714 -2.67 -34.05 -1.02
CA LYS A 714 -3.78 -33.87 -0.09
C LYS A 714 -3.65 -32.47 0.54
N ILE A 715 -4.72 -31.69 0.48
CA ILE A 715 -4.78 -30.32 0.99
C ILE A 715 -5.94 -30.23 1.98
N SER A 716 -5.63 -29.93 3.24
CA SER A 716 -6.61 -29.62 4.27
C SER A 716 -6.74 -28.11 4.42
N HIS A 717 -7.96 -27.60 4.33
CA HIS A 717 -8.26 -26.18 4.49
C HIS A 717 -9.50 -25.90 5.33
N VAL A 718 -9.63 -24.64 5.75
CA VAL A 718 -10.78 -24.15 6.51
C VAL A 718 -11.85 -23.63 5.56
N ASP A 719 -13.04 -24.23 5.58
CA ASP A 719 -14.24 -23.64 5.01
C ASP A 719 -14.64 -22.41 5.84
N ARG A 720 -14.28 -21.22 5.32
CA ARG A 720 -14.48 -19.95 6.02
C ARG A 720 -15.96 -19.63 6.23
N SER A 721 -16.86 -20.10 5.36
CA SER A 721 -18.30 -19.84 5.48
C SER A 721 -18.87 -20.61 6.66
N ILE A 722 -18.54 -21.90 6.74
CA ILE A 722 -18.98 -22.76 7.85
C ILE A 722 -18.33 -22.33 9.15
N ARG A 723 -17.02 -22.04 9.15
CA ARG A 723 -16.35 -21.51 10.34
C ARG A 723 -16.98 -20.20 10.83
N ARG A 724 -17.39 -19.30 9.91
CA ARG A 724 -18.08 -18.05 10.27
C ARG A 724 -19.46 -18.31 10.88
N LYS A 725 -20.20 -19.30 10.36
CA LYS A 725 -21.47 -19.73 10.95
C LYS A 725 -21.27 -20.27 12.37
N GLU A 726 -20.29 -21.15 12.55
CA GLU A 726 -19.96 -21.69 13.88
C GLU A 726 -19.46 -20.61 14.84
N PHE A 727 -18.68 -19.65 14.37
CA PHE A 727 -18.32 -18.46 15.14
C PHE A 727 -19.58 -17.72 15.63
N GLY A 728 -20.54 -17.44 14.73
CA GLY A 728 -21.80 -16.80 15.12
C GLY A 728 -22.61 -17.60 16.15
N VAL A 729 -22.58 -18.94 16.06
CA VAL A 729 -23.20 -19.82 17.08
C VAL A 729 -22.46 -19.72 18.41
N VAL A 730 -21.12 -19.76 18.42
CA VAL A 730 -20.32 -19.62 19.65
C VAL A 730 -20.58 -18.28 20.34
N MET A 731 -20.65 -17.20 19.55
CA MET A 731 -20.93 -15.85 20.05
C MET A 731 -22.30 -15.74 20.75
N THR A 732 -23.30 -16.48 20.30
CA THR A 732 -24.67 -16.42 20.87
C THR A 732 -24.97 -17.48 21.93
N SER A 733 -24.29 -18.63 21.89
CA SER A 733 -24.56 -19.77 22.77
C SER A 733 -23.69 -19.82 24.03
N ASN A 734 -22.50 -19.22 24.01
CA ASN A 734 -21.60 -19.25 25.17
C ASN A 734 -21.96 -18.12 26.15
N GLU A 735 -22.51 -18.48 27.31
CA GLU A 735 -22.98 -17.52 28.33
C GLU A 735 -21.88 -16.59 28.85
N LYS A 736 -20.65 -17.09 28.99
CA LYS A 736 -19.52 -16.27 29.46
C LYS A 736 -19.10 -15.24 28.42
N ILE A 737 -19.09 -15.60 27.13
CA ILE A 737 -18.84 -14.65 26.04
C ILE A 737 -19.93 -13.58 26.05
N ARG A 738 -21.20 -14.00 26.14
CA ARG A 738 -22.34 -13.09 26.18
C ARG A 738 -22.26 -12.11 27.35
N SER A 739 -21.94 -12.58 28.57
CA SER A 739 -21.76 -11.73 29.74
C SER A 739 -20.66 -10.67 29.52
N ILE A 740 -19.51 -11.05 28.96
CA ILE A 740 -18.43 -10.08 28.67
C ILE A 740 -18.88 -9.02 27.64
N LEU A 741 -19.69 -9.40 26.65
CA LEU A 741 -20.23 -8.45 25.67
C LEU A 741 -21.33 -7.57 26.26
N GLU A 742 -22.12 -8.09 27.21
CA GLU A 742 -23.12 -7.32 27.97
C GLU A 742 -22.41 -6.27 28.84
N ASP A 743 -21.30 -6.59 29.50
CA ASP A 743 -20.49 -5.63 30.27
C ASP A 743 -19.93 -4.49 29.39
N LEU A 744 -19.71 -4.73 28.09
CA LEU A 744 -19.32 -3.68 27.13
C LEU A 744 -20.49 -2.75 26.77
N CYS A 745 -21.73 -3.05 27.16
CA CYS A 745 -22.86 -2.15 26.94
C CYS A 745 -23.05 -1.14 28.08
N ASP A 746 -22.31 -1.28 29.19
CA ASP A 746 -22.49 -0.45 30.37
C ASP A 746 -22.01 0.99 30.11
N VAL A 747 -22.95 1.93 30.17
CA VAL A 747 -22.68 3.37 30.05
C VAL A 747 -22.52 3.97 31.45
N PRO A 748 -21.45 4.74 31.72
CA PRO A 748 -21.29 5.41 33.01
C PRO A 748 -22.44 6.39 33.24
N GLU A 749 -23.00 6.37 34.45
CA GLU A 749 -24.04 7.31 34.83
C GLU A 749 -23.50 8.74 34.79
N ALA A 750 -24.18 9.63 34.06
CA ALA A 750 -23.83 11.03 33.94
C ALA A 750 -25.05 11.92 34.11
N THR A 751 -24.89 13.04 34.79
CA THR A 751 -25.95 14.04 34.97
C THR A 751 -25.58 15.34 34.27
N VAL A 752 -26.49 15.85 33.45
CA VAL A 752 -26.35 17.14 32.77
C VAL A 752 -27.28 18.17 33.41
N SER A 753 -26.77 19.39 33.66
CA SER A 753 -27.55 20.49 34.25
C SER A 753 -27.09 21.85 33.69
N PRO A 754 -27.99 22.79 33.38
CA PRO A 754 -29.45 22.69 33.43
C PRO A 754 -30.04 21.99 32.18
N ASN A 755 -31.30 21.55 32.24
CA ASN A 755 -32.00 20.86 31.13
C ASN A 755 -32.47 21.81 30.00
N SER A 756 -32.44 23.12 30.25
CA SER A 756 -32.78 24.15 29.27
C SER A 756 -31.97 25.40 29.52
N LEU A 757 -31.60 26.09 28.44
CA LEU A 757 -30.84 27.33 28.46
C LEU A 757 -31.60 28.42 27.71
N VAL A 758 -31.53 29.64 28.23
CA VAL A 758 -32.05 30.84 27.56
C VAL A 758 -30.88 31.80 27.37
N LEU A 759 -30.57 32.12 26.13
CA LEU A 759 -29.51 33.06 25.75
C LEU A 759 -30.14 34.41 25.41
N GLN A 760 -29.65 35.49 26.02
CA GLN A 760 -30.07 36.87 25.75
C GLN A 760 -28.84 37.73 25.44
N ASN A 761 -28.80 38.43 24.30
CA ASN A 761 -27.61 39.21 23.87
C ASN A 761 -26.32 38.36 23.85
N LEU A 762 -25.12 38.97 23.85
CA LEU A 762 -23.79 38.32 23.87
C LEU A 762 -23.51 37.41 25.10
N ASP A 763 -24.54 36.94 25.81
CA ASP A 763 -24.45 36.12 27.02
C ASP A 763 -23.89 34.72 26.74
N THR A 764 -23.11 34.26 27.71
CA THR A 764 -22.59 32.89 27.79
C THR A 764 -23.32 32.16 28.91
N SER A 765 -23.97 31.05 28.58
CA SER A 765 -24.55 30.12 29.57
C SER A 765 -23.63 28.93 29.81
N LEU A 766 -23.67 28.38 31.02
CA LEU A 766 -22.86 27.22 31.40
C LEU A 766 -23.73 25.97 31.51
N LEU A 767 -23.24 24.90 30.90
CA LEU A 767 -23.79 23.55 31.00
C LEU A 767 -22.78 22.67 31.76
N LEU A 768 -23.21 22.11 32.89
CA LEU A 768 -22.39 21.22 33.71
C LEU A 768 -22.72 19.76 33.39
N ILE A 769 -21.73 18.99 32.95
CA ILE A 769 -21.82 17.54 32.76
C ILE A 769 -21.01 16.87 33.85
N THR A 770 -21.64 16.03 34.67
CA THR A 770 -21.00 15.34 35.81
C THR A 770 -21.00 13.84 35.61
N ASN A 771 -19.83 13.22 35.67
CA ASN A 771 -19.67 11.77 35.69
C ASN A 771 -19.93 11.25 37.12
N ARG A 772 -20.98 10.45 37.29
CA ARG A 772 -21.37 9.83 38.57
C ARG A 772 -20.71 8.47 38.79
N SER A 773 -20.05 7.91 37.76
CA SER A 773 -19.31 6.66 37.89
C SER A 773 -18.08 6.84 38.78
N THR A 774 -17.83 5.83 39.62
CA THR A 774 -16.65 5.73 40.49
C THR A 774 -15.47 5.00 39.83
N LYS A 775 -15.70 4.37 38.67
CA LYS A 775 -14.72 3.49 38.02
C LYS A 775 -14.35 3.96 36.62
N ASP A 776 -15.34 4.30 35.81
CA ASP A 776 -15.15 4.50 34.38
C ASP A 776 -15.07 5.98 34.01
N LYS A 777 -14.17 6.31 33.08
CA LYS A 777 -14.17 7.63 32.44
C LYS A 777 -15.37 7.72 31.50
N ALA A 778 -16.07 8.86 31.55
CA ALA A 778 -17.17 9.18 30.65
C ALA A 778 -16.64 10.06 29.50
N ILE A 779 -16.89 9.66 28.27
CA ILE A 779 -16.55 10.40 27.06
C ILE A 779 -17.84 11.04 26.58
N TYR A 780 -17.85 12.36 26.44
CA TYR A 780 -19.03 13.09 25.99
C TYR A 780 -18.80 13.74 24.63
N LYS A 781 -19.89 13.87 23.86
CA LYS A 781 -19.95 14.63 22.61
C LYS A 781 -21.29 15.33 22.52
N ILE A 782 -21.29 16.59 22.13
CA ILE A 782 -22.49 17.41 21.96
C ILE A 782 -22.75 17.57 20.47
N THR A 783 -23.99 17.37 20.06
CA THR A 783 -24.45 17.57 18.68
C THR A 783 -25.73 18.39 18.66
N CYS A 784 -26.05 18.98 17.51
CA CYS A 784 -27.32 19.68 17.30
C CYS A 784 -28.30 18.75 16.57
N GLU A 785 -29.38 18.31 17.22
CA GLU A 785 -30.37 17.44 16.58
C GLU A 785 -31.23 18.20 15.58
N GLY A 786 -31.72 19.39 15.96
CA GLY A 786 -32.52 20.24 15.09
C GLY A 786 -32.60 21.68 15.57
N GLN A 787 -32.98 22.57 14.66
CA GLN A 787 -33.19 24.00 14.92
C GLN A 787 -34.60 24.42 14.47
N SER A 788 -35.19 25.40 15.14
CA SER A 788 -36.47 25.99 14.74
C SER A 788 -36.45 27.50 14.91
N ILE A 789 -37.26 28.19 14.11
CA ILE A 789 -37.57 29.61 14.30
C ILE A 789 -38.90 29.66 15.03
N VAL A 790 -38.92 30.27 16.21
CA VAL A 790 -40.13 30.37 17.04
C VAL A 790 -41.14 31.25 16.31
N LYS A 791 -42.31 30.68 16.01
CA LYS A 791 -43.44 31.40 15.40
C LYS A 791 -44.26 32.04 16.53
N ASN A 792 -44.60 33.33 16.40
CA ASN A 792 -45.38 34.08 17.40
C ASN A 792 -46.85 33.61 17.54
N ASP A 793 -47.29 32.67 16.69
CA ASP A 793 -48.70 32.33 16.50
C ASP A 793 -49.17 31.11 17.34
N GLY A 794 -48.34 30.61 18.26
CA GLY A 794 -48.67 29.47 19.12
C GLY A 794 -48.69 28.10 18.43
N GLN A 795 -48.23 28.00 17.18
CA GLN A 795 -48.01 26.71 16.50
C GLN A 795 -46.79 26.00 17.10
N ALA A 796 -46.84 24.65 17.13
CA ALA A 796 -45.70 23.84 17.56
C ALA A 796 -44.45 24.15 16.71
N PRO A 797 -43.26 24.22 17.32
CA PRO A 797 -42.01 24.45 16.58
C PRO A 797 -41.78 23.33 15.57
N ASP A 798 -41.52 23.71 14.32
CA ASP A 798 -41.10 22.80 13.25
C ASP A 798 -39.57 22.79 13.22
N TYR A 799 -38.95 21.68 13.63
CA TYR A 799 -37.50 21.58 13.73
C TYR A 799 -36.91 21.08 12.42
N SER A 800 -36.06 21.88 11.79
CA SER A 800 -35.22 21.37 10.70
C SER A 800 -34.09 20.51 11.28
N PRO A 801 -33.93 19.27 10.80
CA PRO A 801 -32.94 18.35 11.32
C PRO A 801 -31.54 18.84 10.96
N ARG A 802 -30.67 18.87 11.97
CA ARG A 802 -29.25 19.21 11.84
C ARG A 802 -28.38 18.00 12.06
N GLY A 803 -28.71 17.12 13.01
CA GLY A 803 -27.98 15.87 13.29
C GLY A 803 -26.44 15.99 13.14
N GLY A 804 -25.89 15.25 12.17
CA GLY A 804 -24.45 15.22 11.87
C GLY A 804 -23.91 16.44 11.10
N PHE A 805 -24.76 17.41 10.75
CA PHE A 805 -24.42 18.62 9.99
C PHE A 805 -24.08 19.81 10.91
N GLY A 806 -23.66 19.54 12.15
CA GLY A 806 -23.05 20.55 13.02
C GLY A 806 -24.02 21.56 13.67
N PHE A 807 -23.43 22.51 14.39
CA PHE A 807 -24.12 23.55 15.14
C PHE A 807 -24.58 24.73 14.25
N PRO A 808 -25.63 25.48 14.66
CA PRO A 808 -25.96 26.76 14.05
C PRO A 808 -24.80 27.73 14.08
N ARG A 809 -24.65 28.55 13.04
CA ARG A 809 -23.62 29.61 13.02
C ARG A 809 -23.75 30.64 14.14
N TRP A 810 -24.97 30.89 14.62
CA TRP A 810 -25.24 31.80 15.73
C TRP A 810 -24.92 31.21 17.12
N LEU A 811 -24.60 29.91 17.21
CA LEU A 811 -24.41 29.19 18.46
C LEU A 811 -23.00 28.61 18.57
N GLU A 812 -22.27 29.00 19.61
CA GLU A 812 -21.02 28.34 20.02
C GLU A 812 -21.24 27.37 21.18
N VAL A 813 -20.61 26.20 21.08
CA VAL A 813 -20.57 25.19 22.14
C VAL A 813 -19.11 24.77 22.33
N THR A 814 -18.52 25.15 23.46
CA THR A 814 -17.09 24.92 23.71
C THR A 814 -16.86 24.49 25.17
N PRO A 815 -16.16 23.37 25.43
CA PRO A 815 -15.78 22.31 24.49
C PRO A 815 -16.97 21.40 24.13
N ALA A 816 -17.18 21.11 22.84
CA ALA A 816 -18.28 20.25 22.41
C ALA A 816 -18.01 18.74 22.56
N ALA A 817 -16.81 18.33 22.95
CA ALA A 817 -16.49 16.94 23.27
C ALA A 817 -15.33 16.87 24.27
N GLY A 818 -15.20 15.75 24.99
CA GLY A 818 -14.10 15.54 25.93
C GLY A 818 -14.23 14.28 26.78
N ILE A 819 -13.30 14.11 27.74
CA ILE A 819 -13.28 13.00 28.70
C ILE A 819 -13.42 13.56 30.12
N ILE A 820 -14.36 12.98 30.87
CA ILE A 820 -14.62 13.29 32.27
C ILE A 820 -14.16 12.09 33.10
N LYS A 821 -13.21 12.31 34.02
CA LYS A 821 -12.73 11.27 34.94
C LYS A 821 -13.85 10.86 35.90
N PRO A 822 -13.73 9.70 36.59
CA PRO A 822 -14.67 9.30 37.62
C PRO A 822 -14.90 10.41 38.65
N GLU A 823 -16.15 10.63 39.02
CA GLU A 823 -16.59 11.61 40.04
C GLU A 823 -16.16 13.08 39.75
N GLN A 824 -15.90 13.41 38.49
CA GLN A 824 -15.57 14.78 38.05
C GLN A 824 -16.68 15.38 37.21
N SER A 825 -16.61 16.69 37.01
CA SER A 825 -17.51 17.45 36.16
C SER A 825 -16.74 18.31 35.17
N VAL A 826 -17.38 18.64 34.05
CA VAL A 826 -16.87 19.58 33.05
C VAL A 826 -17.91 20.67 32.81
N GLU A 827 -17.43 21.90 32.68
CA GLU A 827 -18.23 23.05 32.29
C GLU A 827 -18.13 23.26 30.78
N VAL A 828 -19.28 23.31 30.12
CA VAL A 828 -19.41 23.59 28.70
C VAL A 828 -20.07 24.95 28.55
N SER A 829 -19.36 25.88 27.91
CA SER A 829 -19.90 27.18 27.55
C SER A 829 -20.79 27.06 26.31
N VAL A 830 -21.99 27.65 26.39
CA VAL A 830 -22.94 27.79 25.29
C VAL A 830 -23.18 29.28 25.09
N ARG A 831 -22.72 29.83 23.97
CA ARG A 831 -22.66 31.28 23.74
C ARG A 831 -23.40 31.68 22.46
N LEU A 832 -24.11 32.81 22.53
CA LEU A 832 -24.66 33.49 21.37
C LEU A 832 -23.58 34.37 20.71
N GLU A 833 -23.42 34.28 19.40
CA GLU A 833 -22.54 35.16 18.64
C GLU A 833 -23.28 35.76 17.42
N ASP A 834 -23.40 37.08 17.40
CA ASP A 834 -24.03 37.84 16.31
C ASP A 834 -22.97 38.19 15.24
N LEU A 835 -23.05 37.53 14.08
CA LEU A 835 -22.29 37.91 12.89
C LEU A 835 -22.96 39.12 12.23
N HIS A 836 -22.59 40.33 12.61
CA HIS A 836 -22.78 41.49 11.73
C HIS A 836 -21.72 41.44 10.63
N THR A 837 -22.04 40.82 9.49
CA THR A 837 -21.23 40.99 8.28
C THR A 837 -21.37 42.42 7.79
N SER A 838 -20.38 43.26 8.11
CA SER A 838 -20.12 44.49 7.38
C SER A 838 -19.65 44.14 5.97
N GLU A 839 -20.58 43.79 5.07
CA GLU A 839 -20.29 43.84 3.64
C GLU A 839 -20.23 45.32 3.24
N GLU A 840 -19.00 45.84 3.08
CA GLU A 840 -18.78 47.06 2.31
C GLU A 840 -19.33 46.84 0.90
N SER A 841 -20.36 47.63 0.60
CA SER A 841 -21.06 47.65 -0.68
C SER A 841 -20.11 47.93 -1.84
N ALA A 842 -19.92 46.94 -2.71
CA ALA A 842 -19.57 47.19 -4.11
C ALA A 842 -20.84 46.97 -4.95
N ASN A 843 -21.33 48.05 -5.57
CA ASN A 843 -22.44 48.13 -6.53
C ASN A 843 -23.87 48.12 -5.96
N GLY A 844 -24.21 49.17 -5.20
CA GLY A 844 -25.37 50.04 -5.46
C GLY A 844 -26.75 49.48 -5.85
N ILE A 845 -27.12 48.25 -5.48
CA ILE A 845 -28.48 47.72 -5.61
C ILE A 845 -28.85 46.95 -4.33
N PRO A 846 -29.80 47.45 -3.51
CA PRO A 846 -30.23 46.72 -2.32
C PRO A 846 -31.14 45.55 -2.73
N GLN A 847 -30.61 44.32 -2.70
CA GLN A 847 -31.43 43.12 -2.80
C GLN A 847 -32.03 42.78 -1.42
N ASN A 848 -33.34 43.00 -1.29
CA ASN A 848 -34.27 42.42 -0.31
C ASN A 848 -33.83 42.39 1.17
N TRP A 849 -33.87 43.56 1.81
CA TRP A 849 -34.07 43.70 3.26
C TRP A 849 -35.50 43.30 3.66
N TRP A 850 -35.74 42.01 3.92
CA TRP A 850 -36.78 41.57 4.85
C TRP A 850 -36.12 40.72 5.93
N SER A 851 -36.10 41.28 7.13
CA SER A 851 -35.48 40.80 8.37
C SER A 851 -36.02 39.42 8.79
N GLU A 852 -35.34 38.34 8.40
CA GLU A 852 -35.54 37.03 9.05
C GLU A 852 -34.74 36.88 10.35
N ASP A 853 -33.78 37.77 10.60
CA ASP A 853 -32.80 37.68 11.69
C ASP A 853 -33.27 38.26 13.04
N THR A 854 -34.52 38.72 13.13
CA THR A 854 -35.10 39.34 14.34
C THR A 854 -36.08 38.43 15.10
N ARG A 855 -36.11 37.12 14.81
CA ARG A 855 -37.04 36.16 15.44
C ARG A 855 -36.31 35.31 16.46
N ASP A 856 -37.03 34.94 17.53
CA ASP A 856 -36.55 33.98 18.53
C ASP A 856 -36.22 32.65 17.84
N LYS A 857 -35.07 32.06 18.20
CA LYS A 857 -34.57 30.81 17.62
C LYS A 857 -34.47 29.77 18.73
N GLU A 858 -34.71 28.51 18.40
CA GLU A 858 -34.59 27.40 19.33
C GLU A 858 -33.77 26.27 18.70
N VAL A 859 -32.95 25.60 19.51
CA VAL A 859 -32.12 24.49 19.09
C VAL A 859 -32.12 23.39 20.15
N ILE A 860 -32.14 22.14 19.68
CA ILE A 860 -32.05 20.95 20.54
C ILE A 860 -30.61 20.46 20.49
N LEU A 861 -29.88 20.65 21.59
CA LEU A 861 -28.58 20.04 21.79
C LEU A 861 -28.75 18.65 22.39
N VAL A 862 -27.95 17.69 21.93
CA VAL A 862 -27.92 16.33 22.47
C VAL A 862 -26.54 16.07 23.02
N VAL A 863 -26.47 15.77 24.32
CA VAL A 863 -25.25 15.30 24.99
C VAL A 863 -25.23 13.78 24.90
N HIS A 864 -24.31 13.27 24.11
CA HIS A 864 -23.99 11.85 23.99
C HIS A 864 -22.92 11.52 25.03
N VAL A 865 -23.14 10.50 25.88
CA VAL A 865 -22.20 10.01 26.87
C VAL A 865 -21.92 8.53 26.62
N GLN A 866 -20.63 8.18 26.52
CA GLN A 866 -20.15 6.84 26.27
C GLN A 866 -19.07 6.47 27.29
N GLY A 867 -19.02 5.20 27.72
CA GLY A 867 -17.92 4.67 28.51
C GLY A 867 -16.63 4.48 27.69
N SER A 868 -15.49 4.35 28.38
CA SER A 868 -14.17 4.17 27.73
C SER A 868 -14.04 2.93 26.83
N SER A 869 -14.86 1.91 27.10
CA SER A 869 -14.99 0.68 26.31
C SER A 869 -16.44 0.37 25.95
N SER A 870 -17.39 1.27 26.28
CA SER A 870 -18.82 1.01 26.08
C SER A 870 -19.18 1.10 24.61
N VAL A 871 -19.94 0.15 24.07
CA VAL A 871 -20.53 0.21 22.72
C VAL A 871 -21.85 0.97 22.68
N GLN A 872 -22.48 1.16 23.84
CA GLN A 872 -23.69 1.98 23.96
C GLN A 872 -23.37 3.41 24.38
N THR A 873 -24.29 4.29 24.02
CA THR A 873 -24.23 5.72 24.34
C THR A 873 -25.55 6.13 24.97
N SER A 874 -25.49 6.87 26.07
CA SER A 874 -26.65 7.54 26.67
C SER A 874 -26.78 8.94 26.08
N CYS A 875 -28.02 9.38 25.83
CA CYS A 875 -28.29 10.67 25.21
C CYS A 875 -29.21 11.51 26.11
N GLN A 876 -28.85 12.76 26.35
CA GLN A 876 -29.72 13.72 27.04
C GLN A 876 -29.93 14.97 26.16
N GLN A 877 -31.20 15.35 25.96
CA GLN A 877 -31.58 16.54 25.22
C GLN A 877 -31.59 17.80 26.10
N ILE A 878 -31.11 18.91 25.55
CA ILE A 878 -31.11 20.24 26.17
C ILE A 878 -31.74 21.21 25.18
N HIS A 879 -32.73 21.95 25.66
CA HIS A 879 -33.39 22.99 24.86
C HIS A 879 -32.66 24.31 25.05
N VAL A 880 -32.15 24.89 23.97
CA VAL A 880 -31.50 26.20 24.01
C VAL A 880 -32.34 27.18 23.21
N ARG A 881 -32.84 28.23 23.86
CA ARG A 881 -33.65 29.28 23.25
C ARG A 881 -32.89 30.59 23.22
N HIS A 882 -32.84 31.22 22.06
CA HIS A 882 -32.36 32.59 21.89
C HIS A 882 -33.57 33.55 21.91
N CYS A 883 -33.58 34.48 22.85
CA CYS A 883 -34.62 35.51 23.00
C CYS A 883 -34.05 36.91 22.75
N MET A 884 -34.53 37.59 21.70
CA MET A 884 -34.06 38.95 21.39
C MET A 884 -34.83 40.00 22.21
N SER A 885 -34.14 40.76 23.06
CA SER A 885 -34.77 41.84 23.85
C SER A 885 -34.89 43.13 23.04
N ALA A 886 -36.11 43.49 22.63
CA ALA A 886 -36.43 44.78 22.00
C ALA A 886 -36.28 45.96 22.99
N LYS A 887 -35.06 46.44 23.23
CA LYS A 887 -34.80 47.76 23.86
C LYS A 887 -33.66 48.48 23.17
N THR A 888 -33.96 49.09 22.02
CA THR A 888 -33.17 50.18 21.47
C THR A 888 -34.04 51.44 21.44
N VAL A 889 -33.51 52.47 22.10
CA VAL A 889 -34.12 53.76 22.46
C VAL A 889 -34.78 54.45 21.27
N ARG A 890 -36.10 54.73 21.36
CA ARG A 890 -36.76 55.73 20.52
C ARG A 890 -36.25 57.12 20.91
N ILE A 891 -35.46 57.74 20.06
CA ILE A 891 -35.24 59.19 20.10
C ILE A 891 -36.33 59.81 19.23
N ASP A 892 -37.30 60.48 19.86
CA ASP A 892 -38.34 61.26 19.19
C ASP A 892 -37.71 62.44 18.44
N SER A 893 -37.70 62.38 17.10
CA SER A 893 -37.45 63.56 16.27
C SER A 893 -38.76 64.32 16.04
N LYS A 894 -38.90 65.47 16.70
CA LYS A 894 -39.97 66.45 16.52
C LYS A 894 -40.18 66.81 15.05
N SER A 895 -41.45 66.92 14.69
CA SER A 895 -41.98 67.53 13.47
C SER A 895 -41.47 68.96 13.25
N ASN A 896 -41.05 69.29 12.03
CA ASN A 896 -41.26 70.64 11.52
C ASN A 896 -41.49 70.62 10.01
N SER A 897 -42.71 71.01 9.66
CA SER A 897 -43.19 71.29 8.31
C SER A 897 -42.62 72.61 7.77
N ALA A 898 -42.08 72.61 6.56
CA ALA A 898 -42.15 73.80 5.69
C ALA A 898 -41.97 73.39 4.22
N ARG A 899 -43.05 73.52 3.45
CA ARG A 899 -43.09 73.52 1.99
C ARG A 899 -42.21 74.65 1.42
N ARG A 900 -41.55 74.40 0.29
CA ARG A 900 -41.75 75.24 -0.92
C ARG A 900 -41.20 74.57 -2.18
N ASN A 901 -42.09 74.46 -3.16
CA ASN A 901 -41.85 74.12 -4.56
C ASN A 901 -41.03 75.19 -5.28
N GLN A 902 -40.23 74.77 -6.26
CA GLN A 902 -40.10 75.33 -7.63
C GLN A 902 -39.10 74.44 -8.39
N ILE A 903 -39.58 73.57 -9.30
CA ILE A 903 -39.62 73.77 -10.76
C ILE A 903 -38.30 74.28 -11.35
N SER A 904 -37.52 73.36 -11.94
CA SER A 904 -37.28 73.27 -13.39
C SER A 904 -36.58 71.95 -13.71
#